data_AF-A0A3S2MYV9-F1
#
_entry.id   AF-A0A3S2MYV9-F1
#
_cell.length_a   1.000
_cell.length_b   1.000
_cell.length_c   1.000
_cell.angle_alpha   90.00
_cell.angle_beta   90.00
_cell.angle_gamma   90.00
#
_symmetry.space_group_name_H-M   'P 1'
#
loop_
_entity.id
_entity.type
_entity.pdbx_description
1 polymer ?
#
loop_
_entity_poly.entity_id
_entity_poly.type
_entity_poly.pdbx_seq_one_letter_code
_entity_poly.pdbx_strand_id
1 'polypeptide(L)'
;MSTDAEMEQYGPASVFLRKSERERIEAQNTPFDAKTAYFVVDPNELYVKCKIVKKEGDKVTVETDGGKTVIVKEDDVYPRNPPKFDKIEDMAMMTHLNEPCVLYNLKDRFASWMIYGSLEDQIVAANPLLEAYGNAKTVRNDNSSRFGKFIRIHFGSSGKLASADIETCKLTANNCHGNPVSIGPHNLLEKSRVTFQLSAERSYHIFYQLMTGHKPELLEALLITTNPYDYPMISQGEISVKSINDVEEFIATDTAIDILGFTGDEKINIYKLTGAVMHHGNMKFKQKQREEQAEPDGTEVADKIAYLMGLNSADMLKAVCYPRVKVGNEMVTKGQTIPQVHNSVMALCKSVYEKMFLWMVIRINEMLDTKQPRQFFIGVLDIAGFEIFDFNCLEQLCINFTNEKLQQFFNHHMFVLEQEEYKKEGIEWEFIDFGMDLAACIELIEKPLGIFSILEEECMFPKASDTTFKNKLHDQHLGKSKGFEKPKPGKGKAEAHFSLVHYAGTVDYNISGWLDKNKDPLNDSVVQLYQKSANKLLTHLYAAHSSTEGLMENPLVIHQLRCNGVLEGIRICRKGFPSRILYGDFKQRYKVLNASVIPEGQFIDNKKASEKLLGSIDVDHTQYKFGHTKVFFKAGLLGQLEEMRDEKLVELVTMTQALCRAYVMRKEFVKMMQRREAIYSIQYNIRSFMNVKNWPWLKLYFKIKPLLKSAETEKELQQMKENYEKMQSDLATALAKKKELEEKMVSLLQEKNDLQLQVAAETENLSDAEERCEGLIKSKIQLEAKLKETTERLEDEEEVNAELTAKKRKLEDECSELKKDIDDLELTLAKVEKEKHATENKVHVKLMCTSQTDIV
;
A
#
# COMPACT_ATOMS: atom_id res chain seq x y z
N MET A 1 -15.82 -20.26 21.85
CA MET A 1 -16.09 -20.88 20.55
C MET A 1 -17.57 -20.74 20.30
N SER A 2 -17.95 -20.29 19.11
CA SER A 2 -19.33 -20.06 18.70
C SER A 2 -20.18 -21.34 18.72
N THR A 3 -21.45 -21.24 19.08
CA THR A 3 -22.38 -22.40 19.12
C THR A 3 -22.88 -22.77 17.72
N ASP A 4 -23.40 -23.99 17.50
CA ASP A 4 -23.99 -24.35 16.19
C ASP A 4 -25.15 -23.41 15.80
N ALA A 5 -25.86 -22.84 16.79
CA ALA A 5 -26.90 -21.82 16.59
C ALA A 5 -26.36 -20.49 16.02
N GLU A 6 -25.12 -20.11 16.36
CA GLU A 6 -24.46 -18.94 15.77
C GLU A 6 -23.97 -19.19 14.34
N MET A 7 -23.84 -20.46 13.94
CA MET A 7 -23.40 -20.84 12.58
C MET A 7 -24.56 -21.05 11.61
N GLU A 8 -25.79 -21.21 12.12
CA GLU A 8 -27.01 -21.41 11.32
C GLU A 8 -27.27 -20.23 10.35
N GLN A 9 -26.79 -19.03 10.70
CA GLN A 9 -26.82 -17.84 9.83
C GLN A 9 -26.04 -18.00 8.51
N TYR A 10 -25.08 -18.93 8.44
CA TYR A 10 -24.29 -19.21 7.25
C TYR A 10 -24.89 -20.34 6.38
N GLY A 11 -26.03 -20.92 6.79
CA GLY A 11 -26.76 -21.92 6.01
C GLY A 11 -25.94 -23.19 5.69
N PRO A 12 -26.16 -23.83 4.52
CA PRO A 12 -25.44 -25.04 4.10
C PRO A 12 -23.92 -24.87 3.99
N ALA A 13 -23.43 -23.62 3.90
CA ALA A 13 -22.00 -23.32 3.79
C ALA A 13 -21.25 -23.47 5.12
N SER A 14 -21.96 -23.50 6.26
CA SER A 14 -21.36 -23.65 7.60
C SER A 14 -20.49 -24.91 7.76
N VAL A 15 -20.84 -25.98 7.05
CA VAL A 15 -20.11 -27.27 7.06
C VAL A 15 -18.73 -27.16 6.40
N PHE A 16 -18.54 -26.19 5.50
CA PHE A 16 -17.26 -25.90 4.84
C PHE A 16 -16.41 -24.87 5.62
N LEU A 17 -16.88 -24.39 6.77
CA LEU A 17 -16.12 -23.46 7.62
C LEU A 17 -15.63 -24.14 8.90
N ARG A 18 -16.42 -25.08 9.45
CA ARG A 18 -16.07 -25.79 10.68
C ARG A 18 -16.74 -27.15 10.82
N LYS A 19 -16.20 -27.97 11.73
CA LYS A 19 -16.85 -29.19 12.24
C LYS A 19 -18.13 -28.87 13.01
N SER A 20 -19.15 -29.71 12.83
CA SER A 20 -20.38 -29.65 13.63
C SER A 20 -20.10 -29.92 15.12
N GLU A 21 -20.95 -29.42 16.02
CA GLU A 21 -20.79 -29.65 17.46
C GLU A 21 -20.84 -31.16 17.79
N ARG A 22 -21.63 -31.93 17.03
CA ARG A 22 -21.67 -33.39 17.11
C ARG A 22 -20.30 -34.02 16.79
N GLU A 23 -19.69 -33.68 15.66
CA GLU A 23 -18.38 -34.23 15.26
C GLU A 23 -17.26 -33.81 16.22
N ARG A 24 -17.36 -32.62 16.81
CA ARG A 24 -16.40 -32.15 17.82
C ARG A 24 -16.50 -32.95 19.11
N ILE A 25 -17.72 -33.25 19.56
CA ILE A 25 -17.96 -34.11 20.72
C ILE A 25 -17.48 -35.54 20.44
N GLU A 26 -17.76 -36.08 19.25
CA GLU A 26 -17.27 -37.41 18.83
C GLU A 26 -15.73 -37.46 18.80
N ALA A 27 -15.07 -36.44 18.24
CA ALA A 27 -13.60 -36.33 18.24
C ALA A 27 -13.01 -36.20 19.65
N GLN A 28 -13.69 -35.48 20.55
CA GLN A 28 -13.26 -35.30 21.94
C GLN A 28 -13.41 -36.57 22.79
N ASN A 29 -14.35 -37.46 22.41
CA ASN A 29 -14.58 -38.74 23.07
C ASN A 29 -13.75 -39.90 22.46
N THR A 30 -12.98 -39.63 21.40
CA THR A 30 -12.16 -40.66 20.73
C THR A 30 -10.99 -41.08 21.63
N PRO A 31 -10.77 -42.39 21.88
CA PRO A 31 -9.65 -42.87 22.69
C PRO A 31 -8.31 -42.47 22.07
N PHE A 32 -7.45 -41.79 22.83
CA PHE A 32 -6.13 -41.35 22.39
C PHE A 32 -5.09 -41.61 23.47
N ASP A 33 -4.02 -42.32 23.11
CA ASP A 33 -2.88 -42.55 24.00
C ASP A 33 -1.70 -41.65 23.60
N ALA A 34 -1.53 -40.57 24.37
CA ALA A 34 -0.48 -39.58 24.16
C ALA A 34 0.95 -40.14 24.36
N LYS A 35 1.10 -41.30 25.01
CA LYS A 35 2.44 -41.89 25.24
C LYS A 35 2.96 -42.68 24.05
N THR A 36 2.07 -43.12 23.16
CA THR A 36 2.43 -44.00 22.04
C THR A 36 2.16 -43.37 20.68
N ALA A 37 1.29 -42.36 20.56
CA ALA A 37 0.94 -41.73 19.28
C ALA A 37 1.96 -40.66 18.83
N TYR A 38 2.67 -40.93 17.73
CA TYR A 38 3.70 -40.06 17.16
C TYR A 38 3.59 -40.00 15.62
N PHE A 39 4.35 -39.10 15.01
CA PHE A 39 4.65 -39.06 13.58
C PHE A 39 6.10 -39.50 13.35
N VAL A 40 6.35 -40.17 12.23
CA VAL A 40 7.69 -40.54 11.78
C VAL A 40 7.90 -40.07 10.34
N VAL A 41 9.12 -39.70 10.00
CA VAL A 41 9.50 -39.28 8.65
C VAL A 41 9.39 -40.45 7.66
N ASP A 42 8.73 -40.23 6.52
CA ASP A 42 8.61 -41.19 5.41
C ASP A 42 9.15 -40.57 4.10
N PRO A 43 9.95 -41.30 3.30
CA PRO A 43 10.55 -40.77 2.07
C PRO A 43 9.55 -40.33 0.98
N ASN A 44 8.33 -40.87 0.98
CA ASN A 44 7.33 -40.60 -0.06
C ASN A 44 6.21 -39.66 0.44
N GLU A 45 5.82 -39.75 1.72
CA GLU A 45 4.71 -38.98 2.29
C GLU A 45 5.14 -37.86 3.25
N LEU A 46 6.45 -37.56 3.33
CA LEU A 46 7.13 -36.71 4.32
C LEU A 46 6.96 -37.20 5.77
N TYR A 47 5.72 -37.31 6.27
CA TYR A 47 5.41 -37.72 7.63
C TYR A 47 4.20 -38.67 7.66
N VAL A 48 4.30 -39.75 8.42
CA VAL A 48 3.22 -40.73 8.62
C VAL A 48 2.92 -40.97 10.09
N LYS A 49 1.64 -41.22 10.39
CA LYS A 49 1.17 -41.55 11.73
C LYS A 49 1.74 -42.92 12.15
N CYS A 50 2.26 -43.00 13.38
CA CYS A 50 2.88 -44.19 13.92
C CYS A 50 2.62 -44.36 15.42
N LYS A 51 2.88 -45.58 15.91
CA LYS A 51 2.89 -45.93 17.33
C LYS A 51 4.29 -46.37 17.76
N ILE A 52 4.79 -45.82 18.87
CA ILE A 52 6.05 -46.29 19.45
C ILE A 52 5.82 -47.65 20.10
N VAL A 53 6.59 -48.65 19.69
CA VAL A 53 6.57 -50.02 20.26
C VAL A 53 7.66 -50.20 21.30
N LYS A 54 8.88 -49.67 21.04
CA LYS A 54 10.03 -49.83 21.94
C LYS A 54 11.02 -48.67 21.79
N LYS A 55 11.57 -48.18 22.91
CA LYS A 55 12.71 -47.23 22.94
C LYS A 55 13.97 -47.94 23.48
N GLU A 56 15.06 -47.90 22.72
CA GLU A 56 16.37 -48.46 23.08
C GLU A 56 17.47 -47.42 22.83
N GLY A 57 17.78 -46.61 23.84
CA GLY A 57 18.77 -45.52 23.72
C GLY A 57 18.35 -44.50 22.66
N ASP A 58 19.23 -44.21 21.70
CA ASP A 58 19.04 -43.25 20.60
C ASP A 58 18.19 -43.77 19.43
N LYS A 59 17.62 -44.99 19.57
CA LYS A 59 16.80 -45.64 18.53
C LYS A 59 15.40 -45.96 19.04
N VAL A 60 14.40 -45.64 18.24
CA VAL A 60 12.98 -45.85 18.51
C VAL A 60 12.41 -46.79 17.45
N THR A 61 11.81 -47.90 17.89
CA THR A 61 11.06 -48.80 17.02
C THR A 61 9.61 -48.33 16.96
N VAL A 62 9.15 -47.95 15.77
CA VAL A 62 7.81 -47.45 15.51
C VAL A 62 7.06 -48.38 14.56
N GLU A 63 5.76 -48.49 14.75
CA GLU A 63 4.83 -49.19 13.85
C GLU A 63 3.94 -48.13 13.18
N THR A 64 4.03 -48.00 11.86
CA THR A 64 3.20 -47.04 11.11
C THR A 64 1.76 -47.53 11.03
N ASP A 65 0.80 -46.61 10.87
CA ASP A 65 -0.62 -46.96 10.67
C ASP A 65 -0.85 -47.82 9.41
N GLY A 66 0.12 -47.86 8.48
CA GLY A 66 0.17 -48.76 7.32
C GLY A 66 0.70 -50.18 7.62
N GLY A 67 0.94 -50.52 8.89
CA GLY A 67 1.37 -51.84 9.35
C GLY A 67 2.85 -52.16 9.15
N LYS A 68 3.70 -51.16 8.82
CA LYS A 68 5.15 -51.35 8.67
C LYS A 68 5.88 -50.98 9.96
N THR A 69 6.76 -51.85 10.44
CA THR A 69 7.64 -51.55 11.56
C THR A 69 8.97 -50.99 11.06
N VAL A 70 9.36 -49.80 11.54
CA VAL A 70 10.56 -49.09 11.14
C VAL A 70 11.34 -48.69 12.39
N ILE A 71 12.68 -48.76 12.32
CA ILE A 71 13.57 -48.31 13.39
C ILE A 71 14.17 -46.97 12.98
N VAL A 72 13.87 -45.93 13.73
CA VAL A 72 14.26 -44.54 13.45
C VAL A 72 15.02 -43.95 14.64
N LYS A 73 15.70 -42.83 14.42
CA LYS A 73 16.32 -42.08 15.52
C LYS A 73 15.25 -41.36 16.32
N GLU A 74 15.54 -41.04 17.58
CA GLU A 74 14.59 -40.32 18.44
C GLU A 74 14.24 -38.92 17.89
N ASP A 75 15.20 -38.26 17.23
CA ASP A 75 15.01 -36.95 16.60
C ASP A 75 14.03 -36.97 15.41
N ASP A 76 13.83 -38.13 14.78
CA ASP A 76 12.96 -38.31 13.60
C ASP A 76 11.50 -38.65 13.98
N VAL A 77 11.15 -38.57 15.27
CA VAL A 77 9.83 -38.95 15.80
C VAL A 77 9.17 -37.78 16.54
N TYR A 78 8.03 -37.32 16.05
CA TYR A 78 7.34 -36.14 16.57
C TYR A 78 6.05 -36.49 17.32
N PRO A 79 5.77 -35.91 18.49
CA PRO A 79 4.56 -36.23 19.25
C PRO A 79 3.29 -35.79 18.49
N ARG A 80 2.23 -36.61 18.53
CA ARG A 80 0.96 -36.32 17.85
C ARG A 80 -0.04 -35.63 18.79
N ASN A 81 -0.84 -34.72 18.25
CA ASN A 81 -1.96 -34.12 18.98
C ASN A 81 -3.18 -35.07 19.08
N PRO A 82 -3.97 -35.00 20.17
CA PRO A 82 -5.23 -35.73 20.29
C PRO A 82 -6.24 -35.38 19.18
N PRO A 83 -7.15 -36.30 18.78
CA PRO A 83 -8.11 -36.10 17.68
C PRO A 83 -9.05 -34.89 17.83
N LYS A 84 -9.23 -34.38 19.06
CA LYS A 84 -9.97 -33.13 19.33
C LYS A 84 -9.36 -31.90 18.62
N PHE A 85 -8.10 -31.98 18.22
CA PHE A 85 -7.38 -30.94 17.48
C PHE A 85 -7.36 -31.18 15.96
N ASP A 86 -7.91 -32.30 15.48
CA ASP A 86 -8.00 -32.55 14.04
C ASP A 86 -8.94 -31.52 13.41
N LYS A 87 -8.55 -30.93 12.28
CA LYS A 87 -9.30 -29.88 11.57
C LYS A 87 -9.68 -28.69 12.45
N ILE A 88 -8.83 -28.34 13.42
CA ILE A 88 -9.05 -27.17 14.28
C ILE A 88 -8.88 -25.88 13.48
N GLU A 89 -9.65 -24.85 13.84
CA GLU A 89 -9.57 -23.50 13.27
C GLU A 89 -8.29 -22.81 13.71
N ASP A 90 -8.08 -22.71 15.02
CA ASP A 90 -6.91 -22.06 15.60
C ASP A 90 -5.83 -23.11 15.93
N MET A 91 -4.79 -23.16 15.10
CA MET A 91 -3.67 -24.08 15.28
C MET A 91 -2.81 -23.74 16.51
N ALA A 92 -2.88 -22.52 17.03
CA ALA A 92 -2.19 -22.14 18.27
C ALA A 92 -2.77 -22.84 19.50
N MET A 93 -3.99 -23.38 19.39
CA MET A 93 -4.62 -24.16 20.46
C MET A 93 -4.07 -25.60 20.57
N MET A 94 -3.26 -26.05 19.61
CA MET A 94 -2.66 -27.38 19.64
C MET A 94 -1.68 -27.54 20.81
N THR A 95 -1.62 -28.74 21.38
CA THR A 95 -0.73 -29.02 22.52
C THR A 95 0.73 -29.18 22.07
N HIS A 96 0.94 -29.81 20.92
CA HIS A 96 2.23 -29.96 20.27
C HIS A 96 2.23 -29.18 18.95
N LEU A 97 2.98 -28.07 18.91
CA LEU A 97 3.22 -27.29 17.70
C LEU A 97 4.50 -27.77 17.02
N ASN A 98 4.39 -28.88 16.30
CA ASN A 98 5.44 -29.39 15.44
C ASN A 98 4.97 -29.44 13.99
N GLU A 99 5.93 -29.41 13.07
CA GLU A 99 5.72 -29.40 11.62
C GLU A 99 4.71 -30.47 11.13
N PRO A 100 4.79 -31.75 11.53
CA PRO A 100 3.81 -32.75 11.07
C PRO A 100 2.39 -32.54 11.60
N CYS A 101 2.20 -31.97 12.80
CA CYS A 101 0.86 -31.65 13.32
C CYS A 101 0.19 -30.53 12.51
N VAL A 102 0.96 -29.52 12.10
CA VAL A 102 0.46 -28.41 11.28
C VAL A 102 0.10 -28.92 9.88
N LEU A 103 1.00 -29.68 9.25
CA LEU A 103 0.80 -30.24 7.92
C LEU A 103 -0.45 -31.13 7.84
N TYR A 104 -0.64 -32.05 8.78
CA TYR A 104 -1.82 -32.93 8.79
C TYR A 104 -3.12 -32.18 9.06
N ASN A 105 -3.10 -31.15 9.91
CA ASN A 105 -4.29 -30.34 10.15
C ASN A 105 -4.72 -29.59 8.88
N LEU A 106 -3.75 -28.99 8.16
CA LEU A 106 -4.00 -28.32 6.89
C LEU A 106 -4.48 -29.30 5.80
N LYS A 107 -3.82 -30.46 5.67
CA LYS A 107 -4.21 -31.52 4.72
C LYS A 107 -5.64 -32.02 4.95
N ASP A 108 -6.00 -32.29 6.22
CA ASP A 108 -7.33 -32.80 6.58
C ASP A 108 -8.43 -31.73 6.43
N ARG A 109 -8.10 -30.44 6.65
CA ARG A 109 -9.00 -29.30 6.36
C ARG A 109 -9.23 -29.13 4.87
N PHE A 110 -8.16 -29.15 4.08
CA PHE A 110 -8.19 -29.05 2.62
C PHE A 110 -9.05 -30.16 1.99
N ALA A 111 -8.82 -31.43 2.38
CA ALA A 111 -9.61 -32.57 1.91
C ALA A 111 -11.10 -32.49 2.28
N SER A 112 -11.44 -31.69 3.29
CA SER A 112 -12.82 -31.49 3.76
C SER A 112 -13.44 -30.19 3.25
N TRP A 113 -12.79 -29.51 2.30
CA TRP A 113 -13.21 -28.21 1.79
C TRP A 113 -13.36 -27.12 2.86
N MET A 114 -12.65 -27.27 3.99
CA MET A 114 -12.53 -26.26 5.06
C MET A 114 -11.35 -25.33 4.80
N ILE A 115 -11.31 -24.79 3.57
CA ILE A 115 -10.15 -24.10 2.98
C ILE A 115 -10.09 -22.63 3.41
N TYR A 116 -11.21 -22.07 3.87
CA TYR A 116 -11.20 -20.74 4.48
C TYR A 116 -10.43 -20.84 5.80
N GLY A 117 -9.19 -20.35 5.76
CA GLY A 117 -8.39 -20.09 6.94
C GLY A 117 -9.08 -19.05 7.81
N SER A 118 -8.63 -18.93 9.06
CA SER A 118 -9.10 -17.83 9.89
C SER A 118 -8.72 -16.48 9.24
N LEU A 119 -9.32 -15.38 9.69
CA LEU A 119 -9.00 -14.06 9.14
C LEU A 119 -7.48 -13.76 9.27
N GLU A 120 -6.83 -14.30 10.29
CA GLU A 120 -5.38 -14.26 10.45
C GLU A 120 -4.64 -14.99 9.31
N ASP A 121 -5.08 -16.19 8.94
CA ASP A 121 -4.49 -16.96 7.83
C ASP A 121 -4.64 -16.22 6.50
N GLN A 122 -5.77 -15.55 6.27
CA GLN A 122 -6.01 -14.76 5.06
C GLN A 122 -5.09 -13.54 4.97
N ILE A 123 -4.86 -12.85 6.09
CA ILE A 123 -3.91 -11.73 6.16
C ILE A 123 -2.49 -12.20 5.85
N VAL A 124 -2.09 -13.36 6.37
CA VAL A 124 -0.76 -13.94 6.11
C VAL A 124 -0.64 -14.39 4.65
N ALA A 125 -1.67 -15.04 4.11
CA ALA A 125 -1.71 -15.53 2.73
C ALA A 125 -1.69 -14.40 1.69
N ALA A 126 -2.10 -13.18 2.04
CA ALA A 126 -1.98 -12.02 1.14
C ALA A 126 -0.51 -11.73 0.74
N ASN A 127 0.46 -12.02 1.63
CA ASN A 127 1.87 -11.69 1.36
C ASN A 127 2.47 -12.50 0.21
N PRO A 128 2.43 -13.86 0.17
CA PRO A 128 2.98 -14.63 -0.96
C PRO A 128 2.44 -14.21 -2.33
N LEU A 129 1.16 -13.82 -2.42
CA LEU A 129 0.57 -13.33 -3.67
C LEU A 129 1.13 -11.95 -4.05
N LEU A 130 1.17 -11.01 -3.10
CA LEU A 130 1.71 -9.67 -3.35
C LEU A 130 3.21 -9.68 -3.60
N GLU A 131 3.97 -10.58 -2.97
CA GLU A 131 5.41 -10.74 -3.20
C GLU A 131 5.69 -11.34 -4.58
N ALA A 132 4.91 -12.34 -5.03
CA ALA A 132 5.09 -12.91 -6.36
C ALA A 132 4.92 -11.86 -7.48
N TYR A 133 3.92 -10.98 -7.35
CA TYR A 133 3.63 -9.95 -8.36
C TYR A 133 4.29 -8.59 -8.12
N GLY A 134 4.77 -8.33 -6.91
CA GLY A 134 5.28 -7.02 -6.50
C GLY A 134 6.75 -7.02 -6.10
N ASN A 135 7.38 -8.17 -5.89
CA ASN A 135 8.80 -8.26 -5.57
C ASN A 135 9.62 -8.72 -6.77
N ALA A 136 10.85 -8.21 -6.82
CA ALA A 136 11.85 -8.56 -7.81
C ALA A 136 13.24 -8.53 -7.19
N LYS A 137 14.22 -9.16 -7.85
CA LYS A 137 15.62 -9.08 -7.41
C LYS A 137 16.26 -7.78 -7.86
N THR A 138 16.96 -7.13 -6.94
CA THR A 138 17.90 -6.02 -7.19
C THR A 138 19.34 -6.46 -6.92
N VAL A 139 20.29 -5.57 -7.18
CA VAL A 139 21.73 -5.80 -6.91
C VAL A 139 22.01 -6.08 -5.43
N ARG A 140 21.20 -5.54 -4.52
CA ARG A 140 21.44 -5.61 -3.06
C ARG A 140 20.48 -6.53 -2.31
N ASN A 141 19.30 -6.79 -2.88
CA ASN A 141 18.26 -7.59 -2.25
C ASN A 141 17.65 -8.56 -3.27
N ASP A 142 17.74 -9.85 -2.96
CA ASP A 142 17.24 -10.94 -3.80
C ASP A 142 15.70 -11.00 -3.88
N ASN A 143 14.99 -10.54 -2.84
CA ASN A 143 13.52 -10.47 -2.77
C ASN A 143 13.10 -9.04 -2.37
N SER A 144 13.28 -8.09 -3.27
CA SER A 144 13.02 -6.67 -3.00
C SER A 144 11.60 -6.28 -3.39
N SER A 145 10.83 -5.78 -2.42
CA SER A 145 9.55 -5.12 -2.70
C SER A 145 9.75 -3.96 -3.67
N ARG A 146 9.07 -4.01 -4.81
CA ARG A 146 9.05 -2.93 -5.82
C ARG A 146 7.74 -2.16 -5.81
N PHE A 147 7.01 -2.25 -4.70
CA PHE A 147 5.81 -1.50 -4.38
C PHE A 147 5.80 -1.18 -2.89
N GLY A 148 5.04 -0.16 -2.49
CA GLY A 148 4.75 0.12 -1.08
C GLY A 148 3.38 -0.43 -0.69
N LYS A 149 3.25 -1.00 0.50
CA LYS A 149 1.99 -1.44 1.10
C LYS A 149 1.83 -0.87 2.52
N PHE A 150 0.61 -0.48 2.83
CA PHE A 150 0.19 0.02 4.13
C PHE A 150 -0.94 -0.88 4.61
N ILE A 151 -0.64 -1.76 5.56
CA ILE A 151 -1.59 -2.74 6.06
C ILE A 151 -2.25 -2.16 7.30
N ARG A 152 -3.56 -1.92 7.25
CA ARG A 152 -4.39 -1.58 8.40
C ARG A 152 -5.03 -2.85 8.94
N ILE A 153 -4.67 -3.21 10.16
CA ILE A 153 -5.25 -4.33 10.91
C ILE A 153 -6.26 -3.75 11.89
N HIS A 154 -7.54 -4.01 11.69
CA HIS A 154 -8.64 -3.49 12.51
C HIS A 154 -8.96 -4.42 13.67
N PHE A 155 -9.21 -3.84 14.83
CA PHE A 155 -9.60 -4.52 16.05
C PHE A 155 -11.00 -4.07 16.49
N GLY A 156 -11.79 -5.04 16.95
CA GLY A 156 -13.07 -4.80 17.59
C GLY A 156 -12.93 -4.36 19.04
N SER A 157 -14.06 -4.09 19.70
CA SER A 157 -14.12 -3.60 21.08
C SER A 157 -13.52 -4.54 22.13
N SER A 158 -13.40 -5.83 21.80
CA SER A 158 -12.77 -6.84 22.66
C SER A 158 -11.24 -6.94 22.47
N GLY A 159 -10.65 -6.15 21.58
CA GLY A 159 -9.23 -6.25 21.19
C GLY A 159 -8.91 -7.42 20.26
N LYS A 160 -9.93 -8.12 19.75
CA LYS A 160 -9.79 -9.17 18.74
C LYS A 160 -9.76 -8.59 17.33
N LEU A 161 -9.09 -9.28 16.44
CA LEU A 161 -8.99 -8.91 15.03
C LEU A 161 -10.38 -8.97 14.38
N ALA A 162 -10.75 -7.88 13.71
CA ALA A 162 -12.08 -7.69 13.13
C ALA A 162 -12.03 -7.69 11.61
N SER A 163 -11.06 -7.01 11.00
CA SER A 163 -10.86 -6.96 9.54
C SER A 163 -9.45 -6.47 9.25
N ALA A 164 -9.02 -6.54 8.00
CA ALA A 164 -7.81 -5.87 7.55
C ALA A 164 -8.05 -5.25 6.17
N ASP A 165 -7.25 -4.25 5.85
CA ASP A 165 -7.17 -3.72 4.50
C ASP A 165 -5.73 -3.33 4.18
N ILE A 166 -5.40 -3.42 2.90
CA ILE A 166 -4.08 -3.19 2.34
C ILE A 166 -4.21 -2.07 1.34
N GLU A 167 -3.56 -0.95 1.61
CA GLU A 167 -3.43 0.14 0.65
C GLU A 167 -2.07 0.04 -0.04
N THR A 168 -2.05 0.02 -1.37
CA THR A 168 -0.80 0.26 -2.10
C THR A 168 -0.45 1.74 -1.99
N CYS A 169 0.79 2.05 -1.60
CA CYS A 169 1.21 3.44 -1.47
C CYS A 169 1.07 4.18 -2.81
N LYS A 170 0.27 5.25 -2.78
CA LYS A 170 0.14 6.24 -3.86
C LYS A 170 0.86 7.51 -3.44
N LEU A 171 1.59 8.14 -4.35
CA LEU A 171 2.18 9.45 -4.11
C LEU A 171 1.15 10.55 -4.39
N THR A 172 0.79 11.34 -3.38
CA THR A 172 0.13 12.64 -3.53
C THR A 172 1.17 13.74 -3.29
N ALA A 173 1.27 14.71 -4.22
CA ALA A 173 1.99 15.97 -4.02
C ALA A 173 1.00 17.02 -3.56
N ASN A 174 1.46 18.21 -3.17
CA ASN A 174 0.59 19.36 -2.98
C ASN A 174 0.75 20.31 -4.18
N ASN A 175 -0.35 20.85 -4.70
CA ASN A 175 -0.28 21.88 -5.72
C ASN A 175 0.17 23.23 -5.15
N CYS A 176 0.23 24.22 -6.04
CA CYS A 176 0.63 25.60 -5.75
C CYS A 176 -0.17 26.33 -4.66
N HIS A 177 -1.27 25.76 -4.18
CA HIS A 177 -2.10 26.32 -3.11
C HIS A 177 -2.02 25.54 -1.79
N GLY A 178 -1.12 24.55 -1.70
CA GLY A 178 -1.01 23.68 -0.51
C GLY A 178 -2.10 22.62 -0.41
N ASN A 179 -2.88 22.42 -1.48
CA ASN A 179 -3.89 21.37 -1.55
C ASN A 179 -3.25 20.09 -2.11
N PRO A 180 -3.52 18.91 -1.52
CA PRO A 180 -3.03 17.65 -2.07
C PRO A 180 -3.60 17.45 -3.47
N VAL A 181 -2.70 17.28 -4.44
CA VAL A 181 -2.97 16.86 -5.82
C VAL A 181 -2.36 15.49 -6.03
N SER A 182 -3.17 14.58 -6.58
CA SER A 182 -2.66 13.27 -7.01
C SER A 182 -1.61 13.50 -8.09
N ILE A 183 -0.37 13.08 -7.83
CA ILE A 183 0.62 12.94 -8.90
C ILE A 183 0.16 11.72 -9.70
N GLY A 184 -0.71 11.93 -10.70
CA GLY A 184 -1.21 10.88 -11.60
C GLY A 184 -1.66 9.56 -10.94
N PRO A 185 -1.75 8.47 -11.72
CA PRO A 185 -1.96 7.11 -11.22
C PRO A 185 -0.63 6.49 -10.74
N HIS A 186 0.16 7.22 -9.95
CA HIS A 186 1.47 6.75 -9.51
C HIS A 186 1.34 5.91 -8.24
N ASN A 187 0.89 4.68 -8.45
CA ASN A 187 1.15 3.59 -7.52
C ASN A 187 2.66 3.34 -7.50
N LEU A 188 3.23 3.13 -6.32
CA LEU A 188 4.67 2.86 -6.13
C LEU A 188 5.14 1.51 -6.73
N LEU A 189 4.31 0.81 -7.52
CA LEU A 189 4.75 -0.36 -8.28
C LEU A 189 5.71 0.09 -9.39
N GLU A 190 6.94 -0.42 -9.39
CA GLU A 190 7.94 -0.14 -10.42
C GLU A 190 7.56 -0.81 -11.76
N LYS A 191 6.68 -0.15 -12.53
CA LYS A 191 6.12 -0.70 -13.78
C LYS A 191 7.20 -1.03 -14.81
N SER A 192 8.27 -0.24 -14.87
CA SER A 192 9.38 -0.46 -15.82
C SER A 192 10.06 -1.82 -15.66
N ARG A 193 9.99 -2.43 -14.46
CA ARG A 193 10.51 -3.76 -14.16
C ARG A 193 9.86 -4.89 -14.97
N VAL A 194 8.62 -4.66 -15.45
CA VAL A 194 7.89 -5.60 -16.31
C VAL A 194 8.56 -5.75 -17.68
N THR A 195 9.11 -4.64 -18.21
CA THR A 195 9.61 -4.58 -19.60
C THR A 195 11.13 -4.52 -19.70
N PHE A 196 11.82 -4.11 -18.63
CA PHE A 196 13.25 -3.85 -18.62
C PHE A 196 13.89 -4.23 -17.28
N GLN A 197 15.12 -4.76 -17.34
CA GLN A 197 15.95 -5.05 -16.17
C GLN A 197 17.42 -4.74 -16.48
N LEU A 198 18.20 -4.30 -15.48
CA LEU A 198 19.66 -4.24 -15.60
C LEU A 198 20.27 -5.65 -15.45
N SER A 199 21.50 -5.82 -15.92
CA SER A 199 22.20 -7.11 -15.98
C SER A 199 22.29 -7.91 -14.67
N ALA A 200 22.22 -7.25 -13.50
CA ALA A 200 22.31 -7.86 -12.18
C ALA A 200 20.94 -7.88 -11.43
N GLU A 201 19.85 -7.58 -12.13
CA GLU A 201 18.49 -7.53 -11.59
C GLU A 201 17.63 -8.63 -12.21
N ARG A 202 16.47 -8.92 -11.64
CA ARG A 202 15.47 -9.86 -12.18
C ARG A 202 14.14 -9.15 -12.39
N SER A 203 13.27 -9.67 -13.27
CA SER A 203 11.88 -9.22 -13.32
C SER A 203 11.09 -9.74 -12.11
N TYR A 204 9.78 -9.49 -12.06
CA TYR A 204 8.90 -9.96 -10.98
C TYR A 204 8.92 -11.49 -10.85
N HIS A 205 8.87 -12.00 -9.62
CA HIS A 205 9.05 -13.43 -9.33
C HIS A 205 8.03 -14.34 -10.04
N ILE A 206 6.78 -13.89 -10.17
CA ILE A 206 5.70 -14.66 -10.79
C ILE A 206 6.04 -15.17 -12.19
N PHE A 207 6.78 -14.40 -13.00
CA PHE A 207 7.14 -14.82 -14.36
C PHE A 207 7.95 -16.12 -14.34
N TYR A 208 8.88 -16.23 -13.40
CA TYR A 208 9.76 -17.39 -13.31
C TYR A 208 9.10 -18.55 -12.57
N GLN A 209 8.28 -18.26 -11.56
CA GLN A 209 7.42 -19.24 -10.88
C GLN A 209 6.54 -20.02 -11.88
N LEU A 210 5.91 -19.32 -12.83
CA LEU A 210 5.10 -19.93 -13.89
C LEU A 210 5.92 -20.78 -14.88
N MET A 211 7.17 -20.41 -15.13
CA MET A 211 8.07 -21.13 -16.05
C MET A 211 8.71 -22.39 -15.43
N THR A 212 8.55 -22.63 -14.13
CA THR A 212 9.13 -23.81 -13.46
C THR A 212 8.60 -25.15 -13.97
N GLY A 213 7.39 -25.15 -14.55
CA GLY A 213 6.73 -26.36 -15.04
C GLY A 213 6.19 -27.28 -13.94
N HIS A 214 6.11 -26.81 -12.69
CA HIS A 214 5.51 -27.57 -11.58
C HIS A 214 4.06 -27.99 -11.87
N LYS A 215 3.29 -27.12 -12.55
CA LYS A 215 1.96 -27.40 -13.09
C LYS A 215 1.98 -27.37 -14.62
N PRO A 216 2.17 -28.52 -15.30
CA PRO A 216 2.27 -28.55 -16.77
C PRO A 216 0.99 -28.10 -17.47
N GLU A 217 -0.18 -28.28 -16.83
CA GLU A 217 -1.47 -27.77 -17.32
C GLU A 217 -1.47 -26.25 -17.55
N LEU A 218 -0.72 -25.49 -16.73
CA LEU A 218 -0.60 -24.04 -16.88
C LEU A 218 0.34 -23.67 -18.03
N LEU A 219 1.41 -24.43 -18.27
CA LEU A 219 2.30 -24.19 -19.42
C LEU A 219 1.52 -24.30 -20.73
N GLU A 220 0.67 -25.33 -20.86
CA GLU A 220 -0.20 -25.52 -22.03
C GLU A 220 -1.28 -24.43 -22.12
N ALA A 221 -1.96 -24.11 -21.02
CA ALA A 221 -3.02 -23.10 -21.00
C ALA A 221 -2.51 -21.68 -21.31
N LEU A 222 -1.27 -21.37 -20.91
CA LEU A 222 -0.62 -20.07 -21.09
C LEU A 222 0.22 -20.00 -22.37
N LEU A 223 0.38 -21.12 -23.08
CA LEU A 223 1.22 -21.26 -24.27
C LEU A 223 2.68 -20.83 -24.02
N ILE A 224 3.19 -21.08 -22.80
CA ILE A 224 4.53 -20.67 -22.38
C ILE A 224 5.53 -21.85 -22.37
N THR A 225 6.80 -21.54 -22.52
CA THR A 225 7.90 -22.51 -22.39
C THR A 225 8.57 -22.39 -21.02
N THR A 226 9.37 -23.39 -20.65
CA THR A 226 10.17 -23.37 -19.42
C THR A 226 11.49 -22.62 -19.58
N ASN A 227 11.83 -22.14 -20.78
CA ASN A 227 13.08 -21.47 -21.06
C ASN A 227 12.91 -19.93 -20.99
N PRO A 228 13.47 -19.24 -19.98
CA PRO A 228 13.27 -17.80 -19.82
C PRO A 228 13.83 -16.96 -20.97
N TYR A 229 14.84 -17.46 -21.69
CA TYR A 229 15.43 -16.79 -22.85
C TYR A 229 14.50 -16.71 -24.06
N ASP A 230 13.40 -17.45 -24.06
CA ASP A 230 12.37 -17.34 -25.10
C ASP A 230 11.57 -16.03 -24.97
N TYR A 231 11.76 -15.29 -23.87
CA TYR A 231 11.06 -14.04 -23.55
C TYR A 231 12.06 -12.88 -23.33
N PRO A 232 12.29 -12.02 -24.35
CA PRO A 232 13.27 -10.94 -24.29
C PRO A 232 13.00 -9.86 -23.24
N MET A 233 11.75 -9.67 -22.82
CA MET A 233 11.40 -8.70 -21.77
C MET A 233 11.73 -9.19 -20.35
N ILE A 234 12.03 -10.48 -20.18
CA ILE A 234 12.18 -11.14 -18.86
C ILE A 234 13.61 -11.67 -18.66
N SER A 235 14.36 -11.88 -19.75
CA SER A 235 15.69 -12.49 -19.75
C SER A 235 16.86 -11.50 -19.88
N GLN A 236 16.62 -10.19 -19.68
CA GLN A 236 17.66 -9.16 -19.83
C GLN A 236 18.66 -9.15 -18.66
N GLY A 237 18.21 -9.59 -17.48
CA GLY A 237 19.01 -9.64 -16.26
C GLY A 237 19.26 -11.07 -15.76
N GLU A 238 19.39 -11.23 -14.44
CA GLU A 238 19.53 -12.53 -13.80
C GLU A 238 18.23 -13.33 -13.86
N ILE A 239 18.35 -14.63 -14.16
CA ILE A 239 17.21 -15.53 -14.31
C ILE A 239 16.96 -16.36 -13.04
N SER A 240 18.03 -16.77 -12.36
CA SER A 240 18.00 -17.60 -11.16
C SER A 240 18.50 -16.84 -9.95
N VAL A 241 17.81 -16.98 -8.81
CA VAL A 241 18.19 -16.35 -7.54
C VAL A 241 18.60 -17.44 -6.57
N LYS A 242 19.81 -17.36 -6.00
CA LYS A 242 20.38 -18.44 -5.17
C LYS A 242 19.61 -18.69 -3.86
N SER A 243 18.94 -17.68 -3.34
CA SER A 243 18.23 -17.70 -2.07
C SER A 243 16.76 -18.10 -2.20
N ILE A 244 16.23 -18.25 -3.42
CA ILE A 244 14.80 -18.45 -3.69
C ILE A 244 14.60 -19.73 -4.51
N ASN A 245 13.69 -20.59 -4.07
CA ASN A 245 13.23 -21.74 -4.85
C ASN A 245 11.90 -21.40 -5.53
N ASP A 246 11.94 -21.07 -6.83
CA ASP A 246 10.75 -20.63 -7.57
C ASP A 246 9.62 -21.70 -7.59
N VAL A 247 9.92 -22.99 -7.40
CA VAL A 247 8.91 -24.06 -7.35
C VAL A 247 8.11 -23.98 -6.04
N GLU A 248 8.81 -23.87 -4.91
CA GLU A 248 8.18 -23.78 -3.59
C GLU A 248 7.38 -22.48 -3.46
N GLU A 249 7.96 -21.37 -3.94
CA GLU A 249 7.27 -20.08 -3.97
C GLU A 249 6.02 -20.13 -4.85
N PHE A 250 6.07 -20.81 -6.01
CA PHE A 250 4.87 -20.97 -6.85
C PHE A 250 3.76 -21.74 -6.14
N ILE A 251 4.10 -22.80 -5.39
CA ILE A 251 3.11 -23.55 -4.58
C ILE A 251 2.49 -22.64 -3.52
N ALA A 252 3.31 -21.82 -2.85
CA ALA A 252 2.84 -20.88 -1.83
C ALA A 252 1.90 -19.82 -2.44
N THR A 253 2.27 -19.22 -3.57
CA THR A 253 1.45 -18.24 -4.30
C THR A 253 0.14 -18.85 -4.79
N ASP A 254 0.17 -20.04 -5.39
CA ASP A 254 -1.01 -20.71 -5.92
C ASP A 254 -2.00 -21.11 -4.82
N THR A 255 -1.47 -21.57 -3.68
CA THR A 255 -2.25 -21.88 -2.47
C THR A 255 -2.81 -20.62 -1.83
N ALA A 256 -2.03 -19.53 -1.81
CA ALA A 256 -2.47 -18.24 -1.29
C ALA A 256 -3.69 -17.70 -2.05
N ILE A 257 -3.70 -17.81 -3.38
CA ILE A 257 -4.86 -17.41 -4.22
C ILE A 257 -6.13 -18.17 -3.80
N ASP A 258 -5.99 -19.47 -3.49
CA ASP A 258 -7.13 -20.30 -3.06
C ASP A 258 -7.60 -19.93 -1.63
N ILE A 259 -6.67 -19.68 -0.69
CA ILE A 259 -6.99 -19.26 0.71
C ILE A 259 -7.69 -17.89 0.72
N LEU A 260 -7.23 -16.97 -0.13
CA LEU A 260 -7.80 -15.65 -0.32
C LEU A 260 -9.17 -15.68 -1.02
N GLY A 261 -9.64 -16.85 -1.46
CA GLY A 261 -10.98 -17.06 -1.99
C GLY A 261 -11.19 -16.51 -3.40
N PHE A 262 -10.12 -16.38 -4.19
CA PHE A 262 -10.26 -16.13 -5.63
C PHE A 262 -10.95 -17.33 -6.28
N THR A 263 -11.87 -17.06 -7.21
CA THR A 263 -12.52 -18.11 -7.99
C THR A 263 -11.53 -18.75 -8.96
N GLY A 264 -11.78 -20.00 -9.35
CA GLY A 264 -10.94 -20.68 -10.36
C GLY A 264 -10.83 -19.91 -11.68
N ASP A 265 -11.91 -19.23 -12.09
CA ASP A 265 -11.94 -18.36 -13.27
C ASP A 265 -11.08 -17.10 -13.09
N GLU A 266 -11.10 -16.47 -11.91
CA GLU A 266 -10.21 -15.34 -11.61
C GLU A 266 -8.76 -15.78 -11.64
N LYS A 267 -8.42 -16.87 -10.94
CA LYS A 267 -7.07 -17.44 -10.87
C LYS A 267 -6.48 -17.71 -12.25
N ILE A 268 -7.21 -18.41 -13.12
CA ILE A 268 -6.71 -18.70 -14.48
C ILE A 268 -6.58 -17.43 -15.32
N ASN A 269 -7.46 -16.44 -15.14
CA ASN A 269 -7.38 -15.19 -15.90
C ASN A 269 -6.20 -14.31 -15.48
N ILE A 270 -5.85 -14.26 -14.19
CA ILE A 270 -4.63 -13.59 -13.71
C ILE A 270 -3.40 -14.23 -14.37
N TYR A 271 -3.31 -15.57 -14.37
CA TYR A 271 -2.22 -16.26 -15.04
C TYR A 271 -2.21 -16.00 -16.55
N LYS A 272 -3.36 -16.05 -17.24
CA LYS A 272 -3.48 -15.76 -18.68
C LYS A 272 -2.98 -14.37 -19.04
N LEU A 273 -3.36 -13.35 -18.27
CA LEU A 273 -2.87 -11.98 -18.48
C LEU A 273 -1.37 -11.87 -18.23
N THR A 274 -0.86 -12.56 -17.21
CA THR A 274 0.58 -12.63 -16.93
C THR A 274 1.34 -13.28 -18.09
N GLY A 275 0.89 -14.43 -18.58
CA GLY A 275 1.46 -15.09 -19.76
C GLY A 275 1.37 -14.23 -21.03
N ALA A 276 0.26 -13.50 -21.21
CA ALA A 276 0.12 -12.58 -22.33
C ALA A 276 1.17 -11.46 -22.28
N VAL A 277 1.44 -10.88 -21.10
CA VAL A 277 2.50 -9.88 -20.91
C VAL A 277 3.87 -10.44 -21.32
N MET A 278 4.17 -11.70 -21.00
CA MET A 278 5.42 -12.35 -21.43
C MET A 278 5.53 -12.42 -22.97
N HIS A 279 4.45 -12.84 -23.65
CA HIS A 279 4.44 -12.98 -25.12
C HIS A 279 4.51 -11.64 -25.87
N HIS A 280 4.08 -10.52 -25.28
CA HIS A 280 4.20 -9.21 -25.92
C HIS A 280 5.64 -8.83 -26.26
N GLY A 281 6.60 -9.30 -25.45
CA GLY A 281 8.04 -9.14 -25.72
C GLY A 281 8.55 -9.83 -26.98
N ASN A 282 7.78 -10.80 -27.50
CA ASN A 282 8.19 -11.62 -28.63
C ASN A 282 7.67 -11.06 -29.98
N MET A 283 6.85 -10.00 -29.96
CA MET A 283 6.32 -9.40 -31.17
C MET A 283 7.45 -8.76 -31.99
N LYS A 284 7.56 -9.17 -33.26
CA LYS A 284 8.53 -8.64 -34.20
C LYS A 284 7.83 -7.76 -35.22
N PHE A 285 8.47 -6.63 -35.53
CA PHE A 285 8.00 -5.67 -36.51
C PHE A 285 9.12 -5.38 -37.50
N LYS A 286 8.77 -5.26 -38.77
CA LYS A 286 9.68 -4.91 -39.85
C LYS A 286 9.28 -3.57 -40.46
N GLN A 287 10.23 -2.92 -41.12
CA GLN A 287 9.97 -1.65 -41.77
C GLN A 287 9.35 -1.92 -43.14
N LYS A 288 8.28 -1.21 -43.46
CA LYS A 288 7.65 -1.30 -44.78
C LYS A 288 8.60 -0.74 -45.85
N GLN A 289 8.76 -1.44 -46.99
CA GLN A 289 9.82 -1.14 -47.97
C GLN A 289 9.83 0.28 -48.57
N ARG A 290 8.74 1.05 -48.49
CA ARG A 290 8.60 2.40 -49.08
C ARG A 290 8.14 3.46 -48.09
N GLU A 291 7.95 3.11 -46.81
CA GLU A 291 7.42 3.98 -45.76
C GLU A 291 8.21 3.75 -44.47
N GLU A 292 8.37 4.75 -43.61
CA GLU A 292 9.02 4.57 -42.29
C GLU A 292 8.13 3.84 -41.26
N GLN A 293 6.98 3.34 -41.70
CA GLN A 293 5.98 2.70 -40.87
C GLN A 293 6.33 1.23 -40.59
N ALA A 294 5.97 0.76 -39.40
CA ALA A 294 6.14 -0.61 -38.98
C ALA A 294 5.01 -1.49 -39.54
N GLU A 295 5.34 -2.72 -39.91
CA GLU A 295 4.40 -3.79 -40.21
C GLU A 295 4.76 -5.04 -39.38
N PRO A 296 3.78 -5.86 -38.97
CA PRO A 296 4.06 -7.07 -38.19
C PRO A 296 4.85 -8.10 -39.01
N ASP A 297 5.85 -8.70 -38.39
CA ASP A 297 6.69 -9.76 -38.96
C ASP A 297 6.18 -11.14 -38.49
N GLY A 298 4.98 -11.49 -38.98
CA GLY A 298 4.25 -12.71 -38.61
C GLY A 298 3.08 -12.46 -37.64
N THR A 299 2.20 -13.45 -37.51
CA THR A 299 1.00 -13.36 -36.65
C THR A 299 1.04 -14.32 -35.46
N GLU A 300 1.92 -15.32 -35.46
CA GLU A 300 1.91 -16.42 -34.47
C GLU A 300 1.95 -15.91 -33.02
N VAL A 301 2.81 -14.94 -32.72
CA VAL A 301 2.91 -14.36 -31.37
C VAL A 301 1.66 -13.56 -31.03
N ALA A 302 1.14 -12.78 -31.99
CA ALA A 302 -0.08 -12.01 -31.81
C ALA A 302 -1.31 -12.91 -31.62
N ASP A 303 -1.36 -14.07 -32.28
CA ASP A 303 -2.41 -15.07 -32.12
C ASP A 303 -2.40 -15.70 -30.72
N LYS A 304 -1.22 -15.99 -30.16
CA LYS A 304 -1.07 -16.44 -28.77
C LYS A 304 -1.57 -15.39 -27.77
N ILE A 305 -1.14 -14.13 -27.95
CA ILE A 305 -1.58 -13.02 -27.10
C ILE A 305 -3.10 -12.84 -27.18
N ALA A 306 -3.64 -12.84 -28.39
CA ALA A 306 -5.06 -12.66 -28.65
C ALA A 306 -5.90 -13.78 -28.02
N TYR A 307 -5.42 -15.03 -28.04
CA TYR A 307 -6.05 -16.16 -27.34
C TYR A 307 -6.12 -15.94 -25.82
N LEU A 308 -5.01 -15.54 -25.20
CA LEU A 308 -4.93 -15.33 -23.75
C LEU A 308 -5.74 -14.12 -23.27
N MET A 309 -5.70 -13.04 -24.05
CA MET A 309 -6.43 -11.80 -23.76
C MET A 309 -7.88 -11.83 -24.25
N GLY A 310 -8.31 -12.84 -25.00
CA GLY A 310 -9.67 -12.91 -25.55
C GLY A 310 -9.98 -11.83 -26.60
N LEU A 311 -9.04 -11.57 -27.49
CA LEU A 311 -9.10 -10.50 -28.53
C LEU A 311 -8.99 -11.10 -29.93
N ASN A 312 -9.17 -10.26 -30.95
CA ASN A 312 -8.82 -10.59 -32.33
C ASN A 312 -7.38 -10.11 -32.64
N SER A 313 -6.51 -11.03 -33.11
CA SER A 313 -5.10 -10.73 -33.37
C SER A 313 -4.88 -9.71 -34.50
N ALA A 314 -5.69 -9.77 -35.56
CA ALA A 314 -5.60 -8.83 -36.68
C ALA A 314 -5.99 -7.41 -36.26
N ASP A 315 -7.05 -7.27 -35.45
CA ASP A 315 -7.48 -5.97 -34.93
C ASP A 315 -6.46 -5.40 -33.94
N MET A 316 -5.85 -6.25 -33.10
CA MET A 316 -4.78 -5.83 -32.19
C MET A 316 -3.56 -5.32 -32.95
N LEU A 317 -3.05 -6.09 -33.93
CA LEU A 317 -1.90 -5.69 -34.74
C LEU A 317 -2.18 -4.40 -35.52
N LYS A 318 -3.40 -4.26 -36.06
CA LYS A 318 -3.83 -3.04 -36.74
C LYS A 318 -3.89 -1.86 -35.78
N ALA A 319 -4.44 -2.02 -34.57
CA ALA A 319 -4.54 -0.96 -33.59
C ALA A 319 -3.17 -0.51 -33.08
N VAL A 320 -2.22 -1.44 -32.94
CA VAL A 320 -0.84 -1.16 -32.51
C VAL A 320 -0.04 -0.45 -33.62
N CYS A 321 -0.05 -0.94 -34.86
CA CYS A 321 0.72 -0.33 -35.95
C CYS A 321 0.06 0.92 -36.56
N TYR A 322 -1.27 0.96 -36.56
CA TYR A 322 -2.10 1.98 -37.20
C TYR A 322 -3.24 2.46 -36.27
N PRO A 323 -2.91 3.05 -35.11
CA PRO A 323 -3.93 3.59 -34.22
C PRO A 323 -4.76 4.69 -34.88
N ARG A 324 -6.03 4.74 -34.49
CA ARG A 324 -6.91 5.88 -34.77
C ARG A 324 -6.70 6.92 -33.70
N VAL A 325 -6.10 8.05 -34.07
CA VAL A 325 -5.81 9.16 -33.18
C VAL A 325 -6.80 10.28 -33.46
N LYS A 326 -7.33 10.88 -32.39
CA LYS A 326 -8.21 12.04 -32.49
C LYS A 326 -7.37 13.29 -32.78
N VAL A 327 -7.57 13.89 -33.94
CA VAL A 327 -6.94 15.16 -34.33
C VAL A 327 -8.06 16.20 -34.43
N GLY A 328 -8.20 17.04 -33.40
CA GLY A 328 -9.36 17.92 -33.25
C GLY A 328 -10.64 17.13 -33.02
N ASN A 329 -11.62 17.23 -33.92
CA ASN A 329 -12.87 16.47 -33.86
C ASN A 329 -12.89 15.24 -34.78
N GLU A 330 -11.85 15.02 -35.59
CA GLU A 330 -11.79 13.93 -36.56
C GLU A 330 -10.86 12.80 -36.08
N MET A 331 -11.20 11.56 -36.40
CA MET A 331 -10.40 10.38 -36.07
C MET A 331 -9.57 9.97 -37.29
N VAL A 332 -8.27 10.25 -37.25
CA VAL A 332 -7.33 9.96 -38.33
C VAL A 332 -6.52 8.72 -38.01
N THR A 333 -6.30 7.85 -38.99
CA THR A 333 -5.41 6.69 -38.82
C THR A 333 -3.97 7.14 -39.02
N LYS A 334 -3.11 6.93 -38.03
CA LYS A 334 -1.70 7.31 -38.08
C LYS A 334 -0.84 6.06 -38.01
N GLY A 335 -0.01 5.83 -39.04
CA GLY A 335 1.00 4.77 -39.00
C GLY A 335 2.14 5.12 -38.03
N GLN A 336 2.61 4.14 -37.28
CA GLN A 336 3.70 4.27 -36.32
C GLN A 336 5.01 3.72 -36.87
N THR A 337 6.14 4.27 -36.43
CA THR A 337 7.48 3.71 -36.70
C THR A 337 7.76 2.51 -35.80
N ILE A 338 8.77 1.68 -36.13
CA ILE A 338 9.12 0.50 -35.32
C ILE A 338 9.37 0.85 -33.84
N PRO A 339 10.18 1.89 -33.50
CA PRO A 339 10.39 2.26 -32.10
C PRO A 339 9.10 2.70 -31.40
N GLN A 340 8.20 3.41 -32.10
CA GLN A 340 6.92 3.85 -31.54
C GLN A 340 6.02 2.65 -31.22
N VAL A 341 5.98 1.65 -32.10
CA VAL A 341 5.24 0.41 -31.87
C VAL A 341 5.79 -0.36 -30.67
N HIS A 342 7.11 -0.55 -30.57
CA HIS A 342 7.70 -1.21 -29.41
C HIS A 342 7.42 -0.47 -28.10
N ASN A 343 7.50 0.86 -28.09
CA ASN A 343 7.15 1.67 -26.92
C ASN A 343 5.68 1.53 -26.56
N SER A 344 4.77 1.52 -27.55
CA SER A 344 3.35 1.31 -27.33
C SER A 344 3.06 -0.07 -26.75
N VAL A 345 3.72 -1.12 -27.24
CA VAL A 345 3.63 -2.48 -26.70
C VAL A 345 4.09 -2.53 -25.25
N MET A 346 5.25 -1.93 -24.93
CA MET A 346 5.77 -1.86 -23.56
C MET A 346 4.81 -1.10 -22.62
N ALA A 347 4.24 0.02 -23.08
CA ALA A 347 3.25 0.78 -22.32
C ALA A 347 1.99 -0.06 -22.01
N LEU A 348 1.50 -0.84 -22.98
CA LEU A 348 0.36 -1.74 -22.78
C LEU A 348 0.68 -2.83 -21.76
N CYS A 349 1.86 -3.46 -21.83
CA CYS A 349 2.30 -4.46 -20.85
C CYS A 349 2.32 -3.91 -19.42
N LYS A 350 2.93 -2.72 -19.24
CA LYS A 350 2.98 -2.02 -17.96
C LYS A 350 1.59 -1.72 -17.41
N SER A 351 0.68 -1.25 -18.28
CA SER A 351 -0.70 -0.92 -17.92
C SER A 351 -1.51 -2.14 -17.49
N VAL A 352 -1.44 -3.24 -18.26
CA VAL A 352 -2.14 -4.48 -17.92
C VAL A 352 -1.65 -5.03 -16.59
N TYR A 353 -0.32 -5.08 -16.40
CA TYR A 353 0.28 -5.60 -15.18
C TYR A 353 -0.08 -4.77 -13.95
N GLU A 354 0.01 -3.44 -14.04
CA GLU A 354 -0.40 -2.54 -12.95
C GLU A 354 -1.87 -2.70 -12.60
N LYS A 355 -2.76 -2.62 -13.59
CA LYS A 355 -4.21 -2.71 -13.35
C LYS A 355 -4.57 -4.05 -12.72
N MET A 356 -3.95 -5.13 -13.18
CA MET A 356 -4.10 -6.47 -12.60
C MET A 356 -3.61 -6.50 -11.15
N PHE A 357 -2.44 -5.91 -10.85
CA PHE A 357 -1.91 -5.83 -9.48
C PHE A 357 -2.85 -5.06 -8.53
N LEU A 358 -3.33 -3.89 -8.95
CA LEU A 358 -4.28 -3.10 -8.15
C LEU A 358 -5.60 -3.82 -7.95
N TRP A 359 -6.10 -4.48 -8.99
CA TRP A 359 -7.32 -5.28 -8.89
C TRP A 359 -7.15 -6.45 -7.92
N MET A 360 -5.98 -7.12 -7.90
CA MET A 360 -5.68 -8.14 -6.90
C MET A 360 -5.73 -7.57 -5.48
N VAL A 361 -5.18 -6.38 -5.24
CA VAL A 361 -5.24 -5.71 -3.93
C VAL A 361 -6.68 -5.39 -3.52
N ILE A 362 -7.49 -4.85 -4.45
CA ILE A 362 -8.92 -4.60 -4.20
C ILE A 362 -9.64 -5.90 -3.85
N ARG A 363 -9.39 -6.97 -4.63
CA ARG A 363 -10.01 -8.28 -4.39
C ARG A 363 -9.58 -8.89 -3.05
N ILE A 364 -8.32 -8.74 -2.65
CA ILE A 364 -7.84 -9.13 -1.32
C ILE A 364 -8.59 -8.34 -0.24
N ASN A 365 -8.74 -7.02 -0.39
CA ASN A 365 -9.43 -6.18 0.59
C ASN A 365 -10.92 -6.54 0.73
N GLU A 366 -11.60 -6.85 -0.37
CA GLU A 366 -12.99 -7.34 -0.32
C GLU A 366 -13.13 -8.62 0.51
N MET A 367 -12.09 -9.47 0.50
CA MET A 367 -12.06 -10.74 1.23
C MET A 367 -11.64 -10.57 2.70
N LEU A 368 -10.76 -9.61 2.99
CA LEU A 368 -10.33 -9.25 4.34
C LEU A 368 -11.34 -8.36 5.09
N ASP A 369 -12.28 -7.74 4.36
CA ASP A 369 -13.37 -6.98 4.95
C ASP A 369 -14.41 -7.91 5.59
N THR A 370 -14.73 -7.64 6.86
CA THR A 370 -15.78 -8.36 7.58
C THR A 370 -16.79 -7.40 8.18
N LYS A 371 -17.98 -7.93 8.47
CA LYS A 371 -19.08 -7.19 9.11
C LYS A 371 -18.84 -6.90 10.59
N GLN A 372 -17.69 -7.27 11.15
CA GLN A 372 -17.40 -7.03 12.57
C GLN A 372 -17.18 -5.53 12.83
N PRO A 373 -17.63 -5.01 13.99
CA PRO A 373 -17.45 -3.60 14.32
C PRO A 373 -15.96 -3.27 14.49
N ARG A 374 -15.50 -2.26 13.76
CA ARG A 374 -14.12 -1.74 13.83
C ARG A 374 -14.07 -0.59 14.84
N GLN A 375 -13.09 -0.61 15.75
CA GLN A 375 -12.93 0.46 16.74
C GLN A 375 -11.52 1.04 16.78
N PHE A 376 -10.51 0.20 16.59
CA PHE A 376 -9.11 0.62 16.55
C PHE A 376 -8.43 -0.04 15.34
N PHE A 377 -7.32 0.53 14.87
CA PHE A 377 -6.46 -0.15 13.90
C PHE A 377 -5.00 -0.02 14.30
N ILE A 378 -4.23 -1.06 14.02
CA ILE A 378 -2.77 -0.99 13.96
C ILE A 378 -2.40 -0.92 12.51
N GLY A 379 -1.42 -0.09 12.24
CA GLY A 379 -0.96 0.10 10.90
C GLY A 379 0.50 -0.28 10.70
N VAL A 380 0.76 -1.03 9.63
CA VAL A 380 2.10 -1.48 9.22
C VAL A 380 2.44 -0.96 7.82
N LEU A 381 3.38 -0.02 7.77
CA LEU A 381 3.90 0.54 6.52
C LEU A 381 5.12 -0.27 6.11
N ASP A 382 5.06 -0.88 4.93
CA ASP A 382 6.13 -1.65 4.32
C ASP A 382 6.40 -1.08 2.92
N ILE A 383 7.53 -0.39 2.78
CA ILE A 383 7.94 0.29 1.54
C ILE A 383 9.34 -0.16 1.15
N ALA A 384 9.66 0.00 -0.13
CA ALA A 384 11.03 -0.16 -0.60
C ALA A 384 11.98 0.78 0.16
N GLY A 385 13.12 0.24 0.59
CA GLY A 385 14.16 1.03 1.25
C GLY A 385 14.82 2.05 0.31
N PHE A 386 15.65 2.93 0.87
CA PHE A 386 16.38 3.92 0.08
C PHE A 386 17.37 3.25 -0.88
N GLU A 387 17.31 3.61 -2.17
CA GLU A 387 18.09 2.98 -3.23
C GLU A 387 19.08 3.94 -3.89
N ILE A 388 20.32 3.48 -4.07
CA ILE A 388 21.37 4.20 -4.78
C ILE A 388 22.04 3.23 -5.74
N PHE A 389 21.78 3.40 -7.03
CA PHE A 389 22.39 2.65 -8.11
C PHE A 389 23.30 3.54 -8.97
N ASP A 390 24.02 2.94 -9.92
CA ASP A 390 24.81 3.70 -10.90
C ASP A 390 23.94 4.37 -11.98
N PHE A 391 22.69 3.91 -12.15
CA PHE A 391 21.69 4.50 -13.06
C PHE A 391 20.36 4.65 -12.32
N ASN A 392 20.00 5.88 -11.94
CA ASN A 392 18.77 6.16 -11.15
C ASN A 392 17.75 6.90 -12.01
N CYS A 393 16.54 6.34 -12.13
CA CYS A 393 15.45 6.91 -12.92
C CYS A 393 14.40 7.64 -12.06
N LEU A 394 13.31 8.08 -12.69
CA LEU A 394 12.14 8.67 -12.03
C LEU A 394 11.59 7.77 -10.92
N GLU A 395 11.57 6.45 -11.15
CA GLU A 395 11.09 5.46 -10.18
C GLU A 395 11.92 5.48 -8.89
N GLN A 396 13.25 5.53 -9.00
CA GLN A 396 14.14 5.67 -7.85
C GLN A 396 13.94 7.02 -7.14
N LEU A 397 13.70 8.11 -7.88
CA LEU A 397 13.40 9.41 -7.27
C LEU A 397 12.15 9.34 -6.41
N CYS A 398 11.08 8.70 -6.92
CA CYS A 398 9.83 8.49 -6.19
C CYS A 398 10.03 7.65 -4.91
N ILE A 399 10.77 6.54 -5.00
CA ILE A 399 11.09 5.67 -3.85
C ILE A 399 11.89 6.45 -2.79
N ASN A 400 12.95 7.14 -3.22
CA ASN A 400 13.83 7.90 -2.33
C ASN A 400 13.10 9.09 -1.70
N PHE A 401 12.20 9.75 -2.44
CA PHE A 401 11.33 10.80 -1.93
C PHE A 401 10.39 10.30 -0.83
N THR A 402 9.75 9.13 -1.01
CA THR A 402 8.94 8.51 0.05
C THR A 402 9.78 8.22 1.29
N ASN A 403 11.00 7.72 1.12
CA ASN A 403 11.93 7.48 2.23
C ASN A 403 12.36 8.79 2.93
N GLU A 404 12.59 9.87 2.18
CA GLU A 404 12.89 11.20 2.73
C GLU A 404 11.73 11.74 3.57
N LYS A 405 10.49 11.64 3.07
CA LYS A 405 9.27 12.00 3.81
C LYS A 405 9.09 11.14 5.06
N LEU A 406 9.33 9.84 4.97
CA LEU A 406 9.27 8.93 6.13
C LEU A 406 10.30 9.34 7.19
N GLN A 407 11.50 9.73 6.77
CA GLN A 407 12.54 10.19 7.68
C GLN A 407 12.20 11.55 8.32
N GLN A 408 11.62 12.48 7.57
CA GLN A 408 11.16 13.76 8.13
C GLN A 408 10.02 13.54 9.12
N PHE A 409 9.09 12.64 8.82
CA PHE A 409 8.04 12.23 9.74
C PHE A 409 8.62 11.66 11.04
N PHE A 410 9.66 10.82 10.95
CA PHE A 410 10.39 10.32 12.11
C PHE A 410 10.99 11.48 12.93
N ASN A 411 11.69 12.42 12.28
CA ASN A 411 12.32 13.54 12.97
C ASN A 411 11.27 14.41 13.69
N HIS A 412 10.18 14.76 13.00
CA HIS A 412 9.12 15.57 13.57
C HIS A 412 8.41 14.86 14.74
N HIS A 413 8.01 13.61 14.57
CA HIS A 413 7.24 12.90 15.60
C HIS A 413 8.08 12.59 16.84
N MET A 414 9.33 12.20 16.65
CA MET A 414 10.15 11.71 17.74
C MET A 414 10.86 12.85 18.50
N PHE A 415 11.27 13.92 17.81
CA PHE A 415 11.94 15.05 18.45
C PHE A 415 11.00 16.21 18.75
N VAL A 416 10.16 16.62 17.80
CA VAL A 416 9.36 17.86 17.95
C VAL A 416 8.12 17.59 18.79
N LEU A 417 7.28 16.64 18.38
CA LEU A 417 6.01 16.37 19.07
C LEU A 417 6.21 15.86 20.51
N GLU A 418 7.25 15.07 20.77
CA GLU A 418 7.55 14.60 22.14
C GLU A 418 7.96 15.76 23.08
N GLN A 419 8.78 16.69 22.58
CA GLN A 419 9.18 17.87 23.36
C GLN A 419 8.03 18.89 23.50
N GLU A 420 7.17 19.02 22.49
CA GLU A 420 5.96 19.83 22.57
C GLU A 420 4.98 19.29 23.62
N GLU A 421 4.83 17.98 23.74
CA GLU A 421 4.02 17.36 24.79
C GLU A 421 4.62 17.65 26.18
N TYR A 422 5.95 17.56 26.36
CA TYR A 422 6.60 17.93 27.63
C TYR A 422 6.37 19.39 28.00
N LYS A 423 6.46 20.30 27.03
CA LYS A 423 6.17 21.72 27.22
C LYS A 423 4.71 21.94 27.59
N LYS A 424 3.79 21.27 26.92
CA LYS A 424 2.34 21.33 27.19
C LYS A 424 1.99 20.80 28.56
N GLU A 425 2.69 19.77 29.02
CA GLU A 425 2.51 19.16 30.33
C GLU A 425 3.34 19.84 31.44
N GLY A 426 4.06 20.91 31.13
CA GLY A 426 4.79 21.73 32.11
C GLY A 426 5.97 21.01 32.74
N ILE A 427 6.57 20.04 32.06
CA ILE A 427 7.76 19.34 32.54
C ILE A 427 8.97 20.25 32.32
N GLU A 428 9.82 20.37 33.34
CA GLU A 428 11.11 21.05 33.23
C GLU A 428 12.00 20.31 32.22
N TRP A 429 12.08 20.85 31.01
CA TRP A 429 12.79 20.26 29.87
C TRP A 429 13.45 21.37 29.05
N GLU A 430 14.76 21.23 28.79
CA GLU A 430 15.49 22.10 27.89
C GLU A 430 15.29 21.60 26.46
N PHE A 431 14.78 22.47 25.57
CA PHE A 431 14.54 22.10 24.18
C PHE A 431 15.87 21.76 23.49
N ILE A 432 15.96 20.54 22.98
CA ILE A 432 17.10 20.07 22.22
C ILE A 432 16.74 20.14 20.75
N ASP A 433 17.36 21.08 20.02
CA ASP A 433 17.31 21.12 18.58
C ASP A 433 18.34 20.14 18.00
N PHE A 434 17.87 19.22 17.17
CA PHE A 434 18.71 18.19 16.54
C PHE A 434 19.17 18.60 15.14
N GLY A 435 18.70 19.72 14.58
CA GLY A 435 19.17 20.26 13.30
C GLY A 435 18.96 19.32 12.08
N MET A 436 18.09 18.32 12.20
CA MET A 436 17.80 17.33 11.18
C MET A 436 16.47 17.64 10.46
N ASP A 437 16.37 18.83 9.89
CA ASP A 437 15.20 19.19 9.08
C ASP A 437 15.43 18.83 7.61
N LEU A 438 14.73 17.79 7.14
CA LEU A 438 14.74 17.33 5.76
C LEU A 438 13.69 18.05 4.90
N ALA A 439 12.93 18.99 5.48
CA ALA A 439 11.93 19.77 4.75
C ALA A 439 12.55 20.44 3.52
N ALA A 440 13.78 20.96 3.61
CA ALA A 440 14.43 21.60 2.47
C ALA A 440 14.57 20.70 1.22
N CYS A 441 14.82 19.39 1.41
CA CYS A 441 14.91 18.43 0.31
C CYS A 441 13.51 18.00 -0.18
N ILE A 442 12.56 17.79 0.74
CA ILE A 442 11.18 17.45 0.40
C ILE A 442 10.51 18.57 -0.38
N GLU A 443 10.68 19.81 0.06
CA GLU A 443 10.14 21.00 -0.60
C GLU A 443 10.74 21.21 -1.99
N LEU A 444 12.03 20.91 -2.18
CA LEU A 444 12.67 20.95 -3.48
C LEU A 444 11.99 20.00 -4.49
N ILE A 445 11.48 18.87 -4.02
CA ILE A 445 10.84 17.86 -4.87
C ILE A 445 9.34 18.15 -5.04
N GLU A 446 8.64 18.49 -3.96
CA GLU A 446 7.17 18.53 -3.89
C GLU A 446 6.55 19.91 -4.07
N LYS A 447 7.16 20.99 -3.55
CA LYS A 447 6.49 22.29 -3.51
C LYS A 447 6.29 22.84 -4.93
N PRO A 448 5.38 23.82 -5.11
CA PRO A 448 5.29 24.58 -6.35
C PRO A 448 6.65 25.08 -6.81
N LEU A 449 6.93 24.92 -8.12
CA LEU A 449 8.25 25.14 -8.73
C LEU A 449 9.35 24.16 -8.30
N GLY A 450 9.00 23.06 -7.65
CA GLY A 450 9.87 21.91 -7.37
C GLY A 450 9.93 20.93 -8.53
N ILE A 451 10.69 19.85 -8.36
CA ILE A 451 11.01 18.89 -9.43
C ILE A 451 9.76 18.27 -10.05
N PHE A 452 8.79 17.82 -9.25
CA PHE A 452 7.57 17.19 -9.77
C PHE A 452 6.67 18.19 -10.49
N SER A 453 6.51 19.41 -9.94
CA SER A 453 5.74 20.47 -10.58
C SER A 453 6.31 20.86 -11.95
N ILE A 454 7.64 20.98 -12.07
CA ILE A 454 8.30 21.29 -13.35
C ILE A 454 8.14 20.11 -14.33
N LEU A 455 8.18 18.87 -13.84
CA LEU A 455 8.02 17.67 -14.67
C LEU A 455 6.62 17.59 -15.28
N GLU A 456 5.59 17.84 -14.46
CA GLU A 456 4.19 17.90 -14.91
C GLU A 456 3.96 18.99 -15.93
N GLU A 457 4.44 20.22 -15.65
CA GLU A 457 4.32 21.33 -16.60
C GLU A 457 5.00 20.99 -17.94
N GLU A 458 6.26 20.52 -17.93
CA GLU A 458 6.98 20.12 -19.15
C GLU A 458 6.30 18.99 -19.91
N CYS A 459 5.62 18.06 -19.24
CA CYS A 459 4.86 17.02 -19.92
C CYS A 459 3.72 17.58 -20.78
N MET A 460 3.16 18.72 -20.40
CA MET A 460 2.06 19.37 -21.15
C MET A 460 2.56 20.16 -22.37
N PHE A 461 3.85 20.49 -22.46
CA PHE A 461 4.43 21.21 -23.59
C PHE A 461 4.77 20.26 -24.75
N PRO A 462 4.20 20.45 -25.96
CA PRO A 462 4.42 19.53 -27.09
C PRO A 462 5.85 19.46 -27.61
N LYS A 463 6.66 20.50 -27.37
CA LYS A 463 8.07 20.59 -27.81
C LYS A 463 9.07 20.36 -26.67
N ALA A 464 8.59 20.01 -25.47
CA ALA A 464 9.48 19.71 -24.36
C ALA A 464 10.24 18.39 -24.61
N SER A 465 11.48 18.36 -24.13
CA SER A 465 12.35 17.19 -24.15
C SER A 465 13.03 17.06 -22.79
N ASP A 466 13.60 15.90 -22.50
CA ASP A 466 14.36 15.67 -21.28
C ASP A 466 15.48 16.71 -21.08
N THR A 467 16.01 17.26 -22.19
CA THR A 467 17.02 18.34 -22.17
C THR A 467 16.42 19.68 -21.76
N THR A 468 15.21 20.03 -22.22
CA THR A 468 14.54 21.27 -21.80
C THR A 468 14.14 21.20 -20.33
N PHE A 469 13.67 20.05 -19.88
CA PHE A 469 13.38 19.79 -18.47
C PHE A 469 14.64 19.94 -17.59
N LYS A 470 15.77 19.33 -17.99
CA LYS A 470 17.06 19.51 -17.29
C LYS A 470 17.45 20.99 -17.18
N ASN A 471 17.35 21.75 -18.27
CA ASN A 471 17.74 23.16 -18.27
C ASN A 471 16.88 23.98 -17.30
N LYS A 472 15.55 23.78 -17.33
CA LYS A 472 14.64 24.42 -16.38
C LYS A 472 14.96 24.08 -14.92
N LEU A 473 15.25 22.80 -14.62
CA LEU A 473 15.68 22.40 -13.27
C LEU A 473 16.96 23.12 -12.83
N HIS A 474 17.95 23.22 -13.71
CA HIS A 474 19.21 23.91 -13.42
C HIS A 474 18.97 25.41 -13.21
N ASP A 475 18.22 26.08 -14.08
CA ASP A 475 17.92 27.51 -13.95
C ASP A 475 17.15 27.85 -12.66
N GLN A 476 16.27 26.94 -12.24
CA GLN A 476 15.43 27.14 -11.06
C GLN A 476 16.16 26.85 -9.75
N HIS A 477 16.97 25.79 -9.67
CA HIS A 477 17.50 25.28 -8.38
C HIS A 477 19.02 25.35 -8.23
N LEU A 478 19.79 25.34 -9.32
CA LEU A 478 21.24 25.28 -9.24
C LEU A 478 21.80 26.55 -8.59
N GLY A 479 22.57 26.38 -7.51
CA GLY A 479 23.15 27.49 -6.74
C GLY A 479 22.18 28.25 -5.83
N LYS A 480 20.87 28.01 -5.96
CA LYS A 480 19.81 28.56 -5.09
C LYS A 480 19.43 27.60 -3.97
N SER A 481 19.35 26.31 -4.28
CA SER A 481 18.97 25.25 -3.34
C SER A 481 20.20 24.45 -2.90
N LYS A 482 20.48 24.39 -1.58
CA LYS A 482 21.65 23.67 -1.04
C LYS A 482 21.65 22.17 -1.38
N GLY A 483 20.49 21.56 -1.55
CA GLY A 483 20.34 20.12 -1.83
C GLY A 483 20.45 19.74 -3.31
N PHE A 484 20.62 20.69 -4.24
CA PHE A 484 20.68 20.44 -5.68
C PHE A 484 22.09 20.71 -6.23
N GLU A 485 22.76 19.66 -6.69
CA GLU A 485 24.16 19.71 -7.14
C GLU A 485 24.33 19.28 -8.60
N LYS A 486 25.46 19.68 -9.20
CA LYS A 486 25.90 19.09 -10.48
C LYS A 486 26.54 17.73 -10.23
N PRO A 487 26.30 16.75 -11.11
CA PRO A 487 26.88 15.42 -10.96
C PRO A 487 28.40 15.46 -11.12
N LYS A 488 29.09 14.67 -10.30
CA LYS A 488 30.56 14.57 -10.34
C LYS A 488 30.94 13.57 -11.44
N PRO A 489 31.70 13.97 -12.48
CA PRO A 489 32.05 13.07 -13.57
C PRO A 489 32.97 11.94 -13.08
N GLY A 490 32.47 10.70 -13.06
CA GLY A 490 33.22 9.49 -12.75
C GLY A 490 33.68 8.77 -14.01
N LYS A 491 34.94 8.33 -14.08
CA LYS A 491 35.42 7.48 -15.19
C LYS A 491 34.65 6.15 -15.20
N GLY A 492 33.94 5.86 -16.30
CA GLY A 492 33.22 4.59 -16.50
C GLY A 492 31.80 4.53 -15.92
N LYS A 493 31.25 5.64 -15.41
CA LYS A 493 29.85 5.73 -14.95
C LYS A 493 28.94 6.31 -16.05
N ALA A 494 27.65 5.93 -16.01
CA ALA A 494 26.63 6.53 -16.88
C ALA A 494 26.51 8.04 -16.60
N GLU A 495 26.30 8.85 -17.65
CA GLU A 495 26.23 10.30 -17.52
C GLU A 495 24.93 10.73 -16.82
N ALA A 496 25.05 11.13 -15.55
CA ALA A 496 23.94 11.70 -14.78
C ALA A 496 23.68 13.16 -15.15
N HIS A 497 22.45 13.63 -14.95
CA HIS A 497 22.00 14.95 -15.37
C HIS A 497 21.96 15.96 -14.22
N PHE A 498 21.62 15.51 -13.01
CA PHE A 498 21.64 16.28 -11.76
C PHE A 498 21.84 15.36 -10.56
N SER A 499 22.21 15.94 -9.41
CA SER A 499 22.39 15.20 -8.15
C SER A 499 21.57 15.83 -7.03
N LEU A 500 20.95 15.00 -6.21
CA LEU A 500 20.26 15.45 -4.99
C LEU A 500 20.96 14.96 -3.75
N VAL A 501 21.06 15.83 -2.75
CA VAL A 501 21.57 15.50 -1.42
C VAL A 501 20.40 15.06 -0.55
N HIS A 502 20.22 13.74 -0.42
CA HIS A 502 19.24 13.13 0.47
C HIS A 502 19.83 12.87 1.86
N TYR A 503 18.98 12.57 2.84
CA TYR A 503 19.44 12.23 4.19
C TYR A 503 20.40 11.02 4.23
N ALA A 504 20.21 10.06 3.32
CA ALA A 504 21.01 8.83 3.24
C ALA A 504 22.28 8.97 2.38
N GLY A 505 22.42 10.06 1.63
CA GLY A 505 23.57 10.31 0.75
C GLY A 505 23.20 11.08 -0.52
N THR A 506 24.21 11.50 -1.28
CA THR A 506 24.02 12.12 -2.59
C THR A 506 23.68 11.08 -3.65
N VAL A 507 22.62 11.32 -4.43
CA VAL A 507 22.16 10.42 -5.50
C VAL A 507 22.21 11.14 -6.84
N ASP A 508 22.81 10.49 -7.83
CA ASP A 508 22.94 10.99 -9.20
C ASP A 508 21.78 10.46 -10.06
N TYR A 509 20.95 11.33 -10.63
CA TYR A 509 19.76 10.97 -11.39
C TYR A 509 19.94 11.14 -12.91
N ASN A 510 19.38 10.21 -13.68
CA ASN A 510 19.37 10.21 -15.14
C ASN A 510 17.97 10.55 -15.65
N ILE A 511 17.82 11.69 -16.33
CA ILE A 511 16.52 12.21 -16.79
C ILE A 511 16.02 11.52 -18.06
N SER A 512 16.86 10.77 -18.77
CA SER A 512 16.49 10.15 -20.04
C SER A 512 15.22 9.29 -19.94
N GLY A 513 14.22 9.63 -20.75
CA GLY A 513 12.91 9.01 -20.79
C GLY A 513 11.94 9.44 -19.70
N TRP A 514 12.24 10.47 -18.88
CA TRP A 514 11.34 10.88 -17.78
C TRP A 514 10.02 11.45 -18.30
N LEU A 515 10.06 12.31 -19.33
CA LEU A 515 8.82 12.87 -19.89
C LEU A 515 7.95 11.77 -20.50
N ASP A 516 8.55 10.81 -21.20
CA ASP A 516 7.83 9.68 -21.80
C ASP A 516 7.28 8.72 -20.74
N LYS A 517 8.08 8.43 -19.70
CA LYS A 517 7.66 7.62 -18.53
C LYS A 517 6.51 8.27 -17.77
N ASN A 518 6.51 9.59 -17.65
CA ASN A 518 5.47 10.33 -16.93
C ASN A 518 4.19 10.46 -17.76
N LYS A 519 4.30 10.58 -19.09
CA LYS A 519 3.14 10.60 -20.00
C LYS A 519 2.46 9.25 -20.15
N ASP A 520 3.26 8.17 -20.12
CA ASP A 520 2.89 6.76 -20.37
C ASP A 520 1.71 6.59 -21.36
N PRO A 521 1.80 7.15 -22.59
CA PRO A 521 0.64 7.31 -23.45
C PRO A 521 0.12 5.94 -23.90
N LEU A 522 -1.09 5.62 -23.47
CA LEU A 522 -1.78 4.41 -23.91
C LEU A 522 -2.42 4.62 -25.27
N ASN A 523 -2.43 3.55 -26.06
CA ASN A 523 -3.07 3.55 -27.37
C ASN A 523 -4.57 3.34 -27.19
N ASP A 524 -5.36 4.42 -27.28
CA ASP A 524 -6.83 4.40 -27.13
C ASP A 524 -7.53 3.35 -28.01
N SER A 525 -7.00 3.10 -29.22
CA SER A 525 -7.57 2.09 -30.12
C SER A 525 -7.42 0.67 -29.56
N VAL A 526 -6.31 0.39 -28.87
CA VAL A 526 -6.07 -0.90 -28.20
C VAL A 526 -6.87 -0.98 -26.90
N VAL A 527 -6.98 0.11 -26.15
CA VAL A 527 -7.80 0.13 -24.92
C VAL A 527 -9.28 -0.15 -25.23
N GLN A 528 -9.83 0.45 -26.29
CA GLN A 528 -11.19 0.14 -26.75
C GLN A 528 -11.36 -1.34 -27.14
N LEU A 529 -10.30 -2.00 -27.61
CA LEU A 529 -10.30 -3.43 -27.89
C LEU A 529 -10.34 -4.24 -26.59
N TYR A 530 -9.55 -3.85 -25.58
CA TYR A 530 -9.54 -4.49 -24.25
C TYR A 530 -10.90 -4.39 -23.55
N GLN A 531 -11.59 -3.25 -23.68
CA GLN A 531 -12.96 -3.06 -23.19
C GLN A 531 -13.98 -4.03 -23.81
N LYS A 532 -13.70 -4.57 -25.00
CA LYS A 532 -14.58 -5.50 -25.72
C LYS A 532 -14.06 -6.95 -25.69
N SER A 533 -13.05 -7.21 -24.86
CA SER A 533 -12.47 -8.55 -24.70
C SER A 533 -13.51 -9.58 -24.25
N ALA A 534 -13.32 -10.84 -24.66
CA ALA A 534 -14.03 -11.98 -24.10
C ALA A 534 -13.53 -12.39 -22.70
N ASN A 535 -12.33 -11.95 -22.31
CA ASN A 535 -11.78 -12.16 -20.97
C ASN A 535 -12.39 -11.13 -20.01
N LYS A 536 -13.28 -11.61 -19.13
CA LYS A 536 -14.03 -10.77 -18.17
C LYS A 536 -13.12 -9.94 -17.27
N LEU A 537 -11.98 -10.49 -16.85
CA LEU A 537 -11.03 -9.76 -16.02
C LEU A 537 -10.45 -8.58 -16.80
N LEU A 538 -9.99 -8.80 -18.04
CA LEU A 538 -9.45 -7.73 -18.88
C LEU A 538 -10.48 -6.62 -19.14
N THR A 539 -11.74 -6.99 -19.43
CA THR A 539 -12.83 -6.02 -19.58
C THR A 539 -13.04 -5.20 -18.30
N HIS A 540 -13.02 -5.85 -17.13
CA HIS A 540 -13.18 -5.18 -15.84
C HIS A 540 -12.04 -4.19 -15.56
N LEU A 541 -10.78 -4.56 -15.84
CA LEU A 541 -9.60 -3.69 -15.66
C LEU A 541 -9.67 -2.38 -16.47
N TYR A 542 -10.38 -2.39 -17.61
CA TYR A 542 -10.50 -1.26 -18.52
C TYR A 542 -11.93 -0.69 -18.64
N ALA A 543 -12.88 -1.16 -17.82
CA ALA A 543 -14.28 -0.71 -17.85
C ALA A 543 -14.42 0.80 -17.60
N ALA A 544 -13.59 1.37 -16.73
CA ALA A 544 -13.60 2.79 -16.38
C ALA A 544 -12.72 3.68 -17.28
N HIS A 545 -12.08 3.15 -18.33
CA HIS A 545 -11.12 3.93 -19.13
C HIS A 545 -11.73 5.04 -19.99
N SER A 546 -13.06 5.21 -19.99
CA SER A 546 -13.78 6.29 -20.68
C SER A 546 -14.06 7.53 -19.81
N SER A 547 -13.65 7.52 -18.54
CA SER A 547 -13.79 8.65 -17.63
C SER A 547 -12.42 8.96 -17.05
N THR A 548 -11.95 10.19 -17.21
CA THR A 548 -10.82 10.74 -16.42
C THR A 548 -11.30 10.87 -14.97
N GLU A 549 -11.50 9.75 -14.28
CA GLU A 549 -11.95 9.73 -12.90
C GLU A 549 -10.75 9.41 -12.01
N GLY A 550 -10.10 10.48 -11.55
CA GLY A 550 -9.31 10.48 -10.34
C GLY A 550 -10.24 10.23 -9.15
N LEU A 551 -10.43 8.96 -8.79
CA LEU A 551 -11.12 8.61 -7.55
C LEU A 551 -10.19 8.91 -6.36
N MET A 552 -10.45 10.03 -5.71
CA MET A 552 -9.90 10.42 -4.41
C MET A 552 -11.00 10.30 -3.35
N GLU A 553 -10.78 9.49 -2.33
CA GLU A 553 -11.46 9.62 -1.05
C GLU A 553 -10.41 9.74 0.07
N ASN A 554 -10.60 10.73 0.95
CA ASN A 554 -9.89 10.91 2.22
C ASN A 554 -10.95 11.05 3.31
N PRO A 555 -10.82 10.33 4.44
CA PRO A 555 -10.15 10.98 5.56
C PRO A 555 -9.24 10.07 6.39
N LEU A 556 -8.39 10.75 7.18
CA LEU A 556 -7.51 10.28 8.26
C LEU A 556 -6.11 9.81 7.88
N VAL A 557 -5.28 10.85 7.68
CA VAL A 557 -3.90 10.92 8.17
C VAL A 557 -3.90 10.68 9.69
N ILE A 558 -3.43 9.52 10.11
CA ILE A 558 -2.71 9.30 11.36
C ILE A 558 -2.25 7.84 11.34
N HIS A 559 -1.05 7.64 11.88
CA HIS A 559 -0.44 6.36 12.19
C HIS A 559 0.41 5.76 11.06
N GLN A 560 1.41 4.96 11.45
CA GLN A 560 2.42 4.25 10.63
C GLN A 560 3.68 5.09 10.28
N LEU A 561 4.72 5.23 11.12
CA LEU A 561 5.54 4.23 11.85
C LEU A 561 6.15 3.19 10.88
N ARG A 562 7.46 2.95 10.74
CA ARG A 562 8.65 3.15 11.61
C ARG A 562 9.98 3.25 10.81
N CYS A 563 11.00 3.84 11.47
CA CYS A 563 12.48 3.69 11.32
C CYS A 563 13.14 4.25 10.03
N ASN A 564 14.13 5.18 10.10
CA ASN A 564 15.44 4.99 10.74
C ASN A 564 16.15 6.32 11.12
N GLY A 565 16.05 6.72 12.40
CA GLY A 565 17.02 7.63 13.07
C GLY A 565 17.43 7.07 14.44
N VAL A 566 17.83 5.79 14.43
CA VAL A 566 17.95 4.94 15.62
C VAL A 566 18.91 5.52 16.67
N LEU A 567 19.98 6.21 16.29
CA LEU A 567 21.00 6.67 17.25
C LEU A 567 20.58 7.94 18.01
N GLU A 568 19.96 8.88 17.32
CA GLU A 568 19.44 10.13 17.89
C GLU A 568 18.13 9.87 18.65
N GLY A 569 17.33 8.90 18.18
CA GLY A 569 16.16 8.42 18.91
C GLY A 569 16.47 7.66 20.18
N ILE A 570 17.51 6.84 20.20
CA ILE A 570 18.03 6.27 21.44
C ILE A 570 18.50 7.39 22.39
N ARG A 571 19.09 8.48 21.87
CA ARG A 571 19.53 9.62 22.70
C ARG A 571 18.35 10.35 23.37
N ILE A 572 17.24 10.62 22.68
CA ILE A 572 16.06 11.20 23.32
C ILE A 572 15.37 10.19 24.24
N CYS A 573 15.23 8.92 23.85
CA CYS A 573 14.58 7.92 24.69
C CYS A 573 15.36 7.60 25.98
N ARG A 574 16.69 7.82 25.99
CA ARG A 574 17.53 7.72 27.21
C ARG A 574 17.45 8.97 28.09
N LYS A 575 17.28 10.16 27.50
CA LYS A 575 17.20 11.43 28.24
C LYS A 575 15.77 11.78 28.70
N GLY A 576 14.78 11.53 27.85
CA GLY A 576 13.36 11.80 28.04
C GLY A 576 12.60 10.65 28.70
N PHE A 577 11.27 10.73 28.62
CA PHE A 577 10.33 9.87 29.33
C PHE A 577 9.28 9.29 28.35
N PRO A 578 9.61 8.22 27.61
CA PRO A 578 8.81 7.74 26.49
C PRO A 578 7.45 7.15 26.87
N SER A 579 7.27 6.74 28.13
CA SER A 579 6.03 6.14 28.60
C SER A 579 5.22 7.14 29.41
N ARG A 580 3.92 7.31 29.11
CA ARG A 580 3.05 8.26 29.81
C ARG A 580 1.68 7.67 30.12
N ILE A 581 1.16 7.95 31.31
CA ILE A 581 -0.14 7.44 31.79
C ILE A 581 -0.92 8.58 32.44
N LEU A 582 -2.22 8.66 32.16
CA LEU A 582 -3.13 9.57 32.85
C LEU A 582 -3.21 9.24 34.34
N TYR A 583 -3.30 10.26 35.20
CA TYR A 583 -3.33 10.03 36.65
C TYR A 583 -4.47 9.12 37.12
N GLY A 584 -5.65 9.21 36.49
CA GLY A 584 -6.78 8.35 36.81
C GLY A 584 -6.48 6.87 36.56
N ASP A 585 -5.95 6.57 35.38
CA ASP A 585 -5.58 5.22 34.97
C ASP A 585 -4.43 4.69 35.81
N PHE A 586 -3.41 5.51 36.07
CA PHE A 586 -2.28 5.13 36.92
C PHE A 586 -2.73 4.74 38.33
N LYS A 587 -3.53 5.61 38.96
CA LYS A 587 -4.11 5.35 40.28
C LYS A 587 -4.94 4.06 40.27
N GLN A 588 -5.83 3.89 39.30
CA GLN A 588 -6.69 2.71 39.22
C GLN A 588 -5.89 1.42 39.02
N ARG A 589 -4.86 1.46 38.16
CA ARG A 589 -4.05 0.31 37.77
C ARG A 589 -3.10 -0.15 38.88
N TYR A 590 -2.43 0.79 39.55
CA TYR A 590 -1.37 0.48 40.52
C TYR A 590 -1.79 0.59 41.99
N LYS A 591 -3.04 0.98 42.32
CA LYS A 591 -3.54 1.00 43.71
C LYS A 591 -3.32 -0.33 44.43
N VAL A 592 -3.33 -1.46 43.70
CA VAL A 592 -3.12 -2.80 44.26
C VAL A 592 -1.72 -3.00 44.86
N LEU A 593 -0.71 -2.26 44.36
CA LEU A 593 0.67 -2.35 44.88
C LEU A 593 0.75 -1.91 46.33
N ASN A 594 0.00 -0.86 46.69
CA ASN A 594 -0.06 -0.38 48.06
C ASN A 594 -1.41 0.29 48.37
N ALA A 595 -2.39 -0.53 48.75
CA ALA A 595 -3.74 -0.07 49.05
C ALA A 595 -3.81 0.82 50.30
N SER A 596 -2.83 0.75 51.20
CA SER A 596 -2.81 1.50 52.48
C SER A 596 -2.63 3.02 52.30
N VAL A 597 -2.05 3.43 51.16
CA VAL A 597 -1.68 4.82 50.86
C VAL A 597 -2.88 5.66 50.40
N ILE A 598 -3.94 4.99 49.93
CA ILE A 598 -5.18 5.64 49.46
C ILE A 598 -6.35 5.11 50.32
N PRO A 599 -6.67 5.80 51.43
CA PRO A 599 -7.76 5.40 52.32
C PRO A 599 -9.10 5.30 51.57
N GLU A 600 -9.86 4.23 51.83
CA GLU A 600 -11.19 4.05 51.21
C GLU A 600 -12.17 5.11 51.71
N GLY A 601 -12.87 5.79 50.79
CA GLY A 601 -13.91 6.77 51.09
C GLY A 601 -13.49 8.24 51.11
N GLN A 602 -12.19 8.57 51.04
CA GLN A 602 -11.74 9.96 50.86
C GLN A 602 -11.47 10.27 49.38
N PHE A 603 -12.10 11.32 48.86
CA PHE A 603 -11.77 11.85 47.53
C PHE A 603 -10.40 12.51 47.58
N ILE A 604 -9.38 11.80 47.09
CA ILE A 604 -8.04 12.33 46.87
C ILE A 604 -7.90 12.59 45.37
N ASP A 605 -7.50 13.82 45.04
CA ASP A 605 -7.14 14.24 43.68
C ASP A 605 -6.19 13.22 43.02
N ASN A 606 -6.42 12.91 41.74
CA ASN A 606 -5.74 11.80 41.08
C ASN A 606 -4.23 12.03 40.96
N LYS A 607 -3.79 13.29 40.79
CA LYS A 607 -2.37 13.64 40.77
C LYS A 607 -1.73 13.39 42.14
N LYS A 608 -2.30 13.97 43.20
CA LYS A 608 -1.80 13.77 44.58
C LYS A 608 -1.83 12.29 45.02
N ALA A 609 -2.84 11.55 44.59
CA ALA A 609 -2.92 10.10 44.87
C ALA A 609 -1.80 9.33 44.16
N SER A 610 -1.51 9.68 42.90
CA SER A 610 -0.43 9.07 42.13
C SER A 610 0.96 9.43 42.68
N GLU A 611 1.16 10.68 43.12
CA GLU A 611 2.38 11.14 43.79
C GLU A 611 2.66 10.36 45.08
N LYS A 612 1.64 10.21 45.93
CA LYS A 612 1.74 9.42 47.17
C LYS A 612 1.99 7.94 46.89
N LEU A 613 1.31 7.38 45.90
CA LEU A 613 1.45 5.97 45.53
C LEU A 613 2.87 5.67 45.03
N LEU A 614 3.39 6.46 44.08
CA LEU A 614 4.77 6.33 43.59
C LEU A 614 5.79 6.60 44.70
N GLY A 615 5.53 7.57 45.58
CA GLY A 615 6.38 7.85 46.74
C GLY A 615 6.44 6.73 47.77
N SER A 616 5.46 5.82 47.77
CA SER A 616 5.39 4.67 48.69
C SER A 616 6.01 3.39 48.15
N ILE A 617 6.29 3.35 46.85
CA ILE A 617 6.88 2.20 46.16
C ILE A 617 8.39 2.47 46.08
N ASP A 618 9.21 1.46 46.35
CA ASP A 618 10.66 1.58 46.29
C ASP A 618 11.13 1.59 44.83
N VAL A 619 11.04 2.75 44.19
CA VAL A 619 11.48 3.00 42.81
C VAL A 619 12.36 4.24 42.75
N ASP A 620 13.27 4.25 41.78
CA ASP A 620 14.15 5.39 41.55
C ASP A 620 13.34 6.63 41.12
N HIS A 621 13.27 7.63 42.02
CA HIS A 621 12.54 8.88 41.81
C HIS A 621 13.10 9.75 40.67
N THR A 622 14.27 9.43 40.12
CA THR A 622 14.82 10.12 38.94
C THR A 622 14.27 9.59 37.61
N GLN A 623 13.64 8.41 37.63
CA GLN A 623 13.15 7.72 36.45
C GLN A 623 11.71 8.08 36.06
N TYR A 624 11.07 8.99 36.81
CA TYR A 624 9.74 9.49 36.45
C TYR A 624 9.62 11.01 36.68
N LYS A 625 8.66 11.64 36.00
CA LYS A 625 8.31 13.06 36.15
C LYS A 625 6.80 13.25 36.15
N PHE A 626 6.33 14.25 36.90
CA PHE A 626 4.93 14.61 36.97
C PHE A 626 4.64 15.78 36.02
N GLY A 627 3.73 15.56 35.07
CA GLY A 627 3.14 16.61 34.25
C GLY A 627 1.90 17.22 34.90
N HIS A 628 1.17 18.01 34.13
CA HIS A 628 -0.12 18.60 34.53
C HIS A 628 -1.21 17.55 34.62
N THR A 629 -1.34 16.66 33.63
CA THR A 629 -2.42 15.65 33.54
C THR A 629 -1.93 14.21 33.55
N LYS A 630 -0.64 14.00 33.27
CA LYS A 630 -0.03 12.68 33.12
C LYS A 630 1.23 12.53 33.98
N VAL A 631 1.55 11.29 34.30
CA VAL A 631 2.87 10.89 34.82
C VAL A 631 3.70 10.27 33.69
N PHE A 632 4.97 10.62 33.66
CA PHE A 632 5.93 10.28 32.61
C PHE A 632 7.02 9.38 33.19
N PHE A 633 7.37 8.29 32.52
CA PHE A 633 8.33 7.28 32.96
C PHE A 633 9.44 7.08 31.94
N LYS A 634 10.65 6.81 32.44
CA LYS A 634 11.75 6.30 31.63
C LYS A 634 11.47 4.87 31.17
N ALA A 635 12.12 4.48 30.08
CA ALA A 635 12.07 3.11 29.59
C ALA A 635 12.50 2.12 30.70
N GLY A 636 11.73 1.03 30.86
CA GLY A 636 12.01 -0.01 31.85
C GLY A 636 11.24 0.14 33.17
N LEU A 637 11.14 1.35 33.74
CA LEU A 637 10.48 1.57 35.04
C LEU A 637 9.01 1.13 35.02
N LEU A 638 8.29 1.41 33.92
CA LEU A 638 6.90 0.97 33.79
C LEU A 638 6.77 -0.56 33.74
N GLY A 639 7.74 -1.26 33.14
CA GLY A 639 7.79 -2.72 33.12
C GLY A 639 7.99 -3.29 34.52
N GLN A 640 8.87 -2.68 35.31
CA GLN A 640 9.08 -3.05 36.72
C GLN A 640 7.80 -2.85 37.56
N LEU A 641 7.08 -1.74 37.34
CA LEU A 641 5.79 -1.50 37.99
C LEU A 641 4.72 -2.52 37.60
N GLU A 642 4.68 -2.97 36.34
CA GLU A 642 3.79 -4.06 35.91
C GLU A 642 4.20 -5.41 36.52
N GLU A 643 5.49 -5.73 36.59
CA GLU A 643 5.98 -6.98 37.18
C GLU A 643 5.61 -7.08 38.67
N MET A 644 5.89 -6.03 39.46
CA MET A 644 5.47 -5.96 40.87
C MET A 644 3.95 -6.07 41.04
N ARG A 645 3.18 -5.57 40.06
CA ARG A 645 1.72 -5.63 40.09
C ARG A 645 1.25 -7.04 39.78
N ASP A 646 1.83 -7.68 38.79
CA ASP A 646 1.49 -9.04 38.39
C ASP A 646 1.81 -10.03 39.51
N GLU A 647 2.92 -9.87 40.23
CA GLU A 647 3.21 -10.67 41.43
C GLU A 647 2.08 -10.59 42.48
N LYS A 648 1.60 -9.38 42.78
CA LYS A 648 0.47 -9.18 43.71
C LYS A 648 -0.85 -9.70 43.17
N LEU A 649 -1.10 -9.53 41.87
CA LEU A 649 -2.30 -10.04 41.23
C LEU A 649 -2.31 -11.56 41.19
N VAL A 650 -1.18 -12.24 41.00
CA VAL A 650 -1.08 -13.70 40.99
C VAL A 650 -1.59 -14.29 42.31
N GLU A 651 -1.22 -13.70 43.46
CA GLU A 651 -1.73 -14.14 44.78
C GLU A 651 -3.26 -14.04 44.87
N LEU A 652 -3.81 -12.86 44.53
CA LEU A 652 -5.26 -12.57 44.60
C LEU A 652 -6.09 -13.37 43.59
N VAL A 653 -5.59 -13.48 42.35
CA VAL A 653 -6.24 -14.21 41.28
C VAL A 653 -6.24 -15.71 41.58
N THR A 654 -5.16 -16.24 42.18
CA THR A 654 -5.11 -17.66 42.58
C THR A 654 -6.19 -17.98 43.62
N MET A 655 -6.40 -17.10 44.61
CA MET A 655 -7.49 -17.27 45.59
C MET A 655 -8.87 -17.25 44.90
N THR A 656 -9.08 -16.31 43.97
CA THR A 656 -10.33 -16.20 43.22
C THR A 656 -10.55 -17.44 42.34
N GLN A 657 -9.53 -17.90 41.62
CA GLN A 657 -9.57 -19.11 40.81
C GLN A 657 -9.90 -20.35 41.64
N ALA A 658 -9.35 -20.47 42.87
CA ALA A 658 -9.68 -21.56 43.78
C ALA A 658 -11.16 -21.55 44.17
N LEU A 659 -11.74 -20.38 44.47
CA LEU A 659 -13.16 -20.22 44.75
C LEU A 659 -14.03 -20.55 43.54
N CYS A 660 -13.67 -20.08 42.35
CA CYS A 660 -14.38 -20.39 41.10
C CYS A 660 -14.34 -21.89 40.81
N ARG A 661 -13.17 -22.55 40.91
CA ARG A 661 -13.03 -24.01 40.73
C ARG A 661 -13.87 -24.77 41.75
N ALA A 662 -13.85 -24.37 43.01
CA ALA A 662 -14.68 -24.96 44.06
C ALA A 662 -16.17 -24.79 43.77
N TYR A 663 -16.61 -23.61 43.33
CA TYR A 663 -18.00 -23.35 42.95
C TYR A 663 -18.45 -24.23 41.78
N VAL A 664 -17.66 -24.28 40.70
CA VAL A 664 -17.94 -25.12 39.53
C VAL A 664 -18.01 -26.59 39.93
N MET A 665 -17.07 -27.08 40.72
CA MET A 665 -17.06 -28.48 41.18
C MET A 665 -18.20 -28.81 42.12
N ARG A 666 -18.64 -27.90 42.99
CA ARG A 666 -19.85 -28.11 43.82
C ARG A 666 -21.11 -28.21 42.97
N LYS A 667 -21.26 -27.36 41.96
CA LYS A 667 -22.38 -27.44 40.99
C LYS A 667 -22.34 -28.75 40.21
N GLU A 668 -21.17 -29.16 39.72
CA GLU A 668 -21.03 -30.41 38.99
C GLU A 668 -21.24 -31.63 39.90
N PHE A 669 -20.81 -31.56 41.16
CA PHE A 669 -21.05 -32.61 42.15
C PHE A 669 -22.54 -32.82 42.43
N VAL A 670 -23.33 -31.75 42.56
CA VAL A 670 -24.79 -31.85 42.69
C VAL A 670 -25.40 -32.56 41.46
N LYS A 671 -24.96 -32.21 40.25
CA LYS A 671 -25.41 -32.91 39.02
C LYS A 671 -25.00 -34.39 39.04
N MET A 672 -23.80 -34.72 39.50
CA MET A 672 -23.34 -36.11 39.63
C MET A 672 -24.17 -36.90 40.66
N MET A 673 -24.53 -36.29 41.79
CA MET A 673 -25.41 -36.90 42.78
C MET A 673 -26.83 -37.12 42.23
N GLN A 674 -27.39 -36.14 41.53
CA GLN A 674 -28.68 -36.28 40.86
C GLN A 674 -28.66 -37.41 39.82
N ARG A 675 -27.59 -37.52 39.01
CA ARG A 675 -27.41 -38.64 38.07
C ARG A 675 -27.38 -39.99 38.80
N ARG A 676 -26.70 -40.08 39.94
CA ARG A 676 -26.63 -41.30 40.76
C ARG A 676 -28.00 -41.70 41.30
N GLU A 677 -28.77 -40.78 41.86
CA GLU A 677 -30.14 -41.05 42.36
C GLU A 677 -31.10 -41.42 41.22
N ALA A 678 -30.99 -40.74 40.08
CA ALA A 678 -31.75 -41.06 38.88
C ALA A 678 -31.46 -42.48 38.40
N ILE A 679 -30.18 -42.93 38.41
CA ILE A 679 -29.81 -44.30 38.05
C ILE A 679 -30.53 -45.32 38.94
N TYR A 680 -30.55 -45.14 40.27
CA TYR A 680 -31.26 -46.06 41.16
C TYR A 680 -32.77 -46.07 40.91
N SER A 681 -33.36 -44.89 40.72
CA SER A 681 -34.79 -44.75 40.42
C SER A 681 -35.15 -45.43 39.11
N ILE A 682 -34.34 -45.26 38.06
CA ILE A 682 -34.51 -45.91 36.76
C ILE A 682 -34.39 -47.42 36.90
N GLN A 683 -33.35 -47.91 37.57
CA GLN A 683 -33.14 -49.36 37.76
C GLN A 683 -34.29 -50.01 38.52
N TYR A 684 -34.77 -49.37 39.60
CA TYR A 684 -35.89 -49.87 40.40
C TYR A 684 -37.20 -49.86 39.61
N ASN A 685 -37.48 -48.76 38.89
CA ASN A 685 -38.68 -48.64 38.08
C ASN A 685 -38.69 -49.62 36.92
N ILE A 686 -37.57 -49.85 36.23
CA ILE A 686 -37.46 -50.84 35.15
C ILE A 686 -37.73 -52.25 35.71
N ARG A 687 -37.13 -52.62 36.85
CA ARG A 687 -37.37 -53.92 37.49
C ARG A 687 -38.84 -54.09 37.89
N SER A 688 -39.42 -53.08 38.54
CA SER A 688 -40.83 -53.08 38.95
C SER A 688 -41.77 -53.15 37.74
N PHE A 689 -41.50 -52.38 36.70
CA PHE A 689 -42.28 -52.40 35.46
C PHE A 689 -42.19 -53.77 34.77
N MET A 690 -41.00 -54.38 34.68
CA MET A 690 -40.85 -55.72 34.10
C MET A 690 -41.67 -56.78 34.84
N ASN A 691 -41.82 -56.67 36.16
CA ASN A 691 -42.65 -57.57 36.96
C ASN A 691 -44.15 -57.34 36.75
N VAL A 692 -44.59 -56.09 36.59
CA VAL A 692 -46.01 -55.74 36.58
C VAL A 692 -46.57 -55.52 35.16
N LYS A 693 -45.74 -55.41 34.11
CA LYS A 693 -46.18 -55.13 32.72
C LYS A 693 -47.20 -56.14 32.18
N ASN A 694 -47.13 -57.38 32.64
CA ASN A 694 -48.02 -58.45 32.21
C ASN A 694 -49.23 -58.64 33.15
N TRP A 695 -49.30 -57.89 34.27
CA TRP A 695 -50.35 -58.02 35.27
C TRP A 695 -51.68 -57.47 34.73
N PRO A 696 -52.78 -58.25 34.76
CA PRO A 696 -54.07 -57.83 34.16
C PRO A 696 -54.64 -56.53 34.73
N TRP A 697 -54.49 -56.31 36.04
CA TRP A 697 -55.01 -55.11 36.72
C TRP A 697 -54.27 -53.83 36.31
N LEU A 698 -52.96 -53.89 36.04
CA LEU A 698 -52.20 -52.73 35.55
C LEU A 698 -52.61 -52.38 34.10
N LYS A 699 -52.87 -53.39 33.26
CA LYS A 699 -53.41 -53.18 31.90
C LYS A 699 -54.78 -52.52 31.92
N LEU A 700 -55.64 -52.88 32.89
CA LEU A 700 -56.93 -52.23 33.09
C LEU A 700 -56.76 -50.78 33.56
N TYR A 701 -55.86 -50.52 34.52
CA TYR A 701 -55.54 -49.17 34.99
C TYR A 701 -55.05 -48.26 33.84
N PHE A 702 -54.15 -48.74 32.97
CA PHE A 702 -53.69 -47.94 31.82
C PHE A 702 -54.81 -47.61 30.81
N LYS A 703 -55.85 -48.43 30.69
CA LYS A 703 -57.02 -48.12 29.87
C LYS A 703 -57.95 -47.09 30.51
N ILE A 704 -58.03 -47.06 31.85
CA ILE A 704 -58.91 -46.16 32.61
C ILE A 704 -58.24 -44.81 32.91
N LYS A 705 -56.93 -44.79 33.17
CA LYS A 705 -56.17 -43.59 33.57
C LYS A 705 -56.35 -42.38 32.63
N PRO A 706 -56.32 -42.53 31.28
CA PRO A 706 -56.52 -41.40 30.35
C PRO A 706 -57.93 -40.81 30.39
N LEU A 707 -58.91 -41.56 30.89
CA LEU A 707 -60.31 -41.13 31.00
C LEU A 707 -60.58 -40.34 32.29
N LEU A 708 -59.60 -40.28 33.21
CA LEU A 708 -59.69 -39.52 34.45
C LEU A 708 -59.04 -38.14 34.23
N LYS A 709 -59.85 -37.07 34.20
CA LYS A 709 -59.33 -35.69 34.25
C LYS A 709 -58.61 -35.47 35.58
N SER A 710 -57.29 -35.41 35.57
CA SER A 710 -56.46 -35.30 36.77
C SER A 710 -56.12 -33.85 37.13
N ALA A 711 -55.96 -33.58 38.43
CA ALA A 711 -55.48 -32.29 38.97
C ALA A 711 -54.10 -31.84 38.44
N GLU A 712 -53.34 -32.73 37.79
CA GLU A 712 -52.06 -32.44 37.13
C GLU A 712 -52.22 -31.44 35.97
N THR A 713 -53.26 -31.57 35.15
CA THR A 713 -53.50 -30.63 34.02
C THR A 713 -53.80 -29.20 34.48
N GLU A 714 -54.31 -29.02 35.70
CA GLU A 714 -54.60 -27.69 36.26
C GLU A 714 -53.32 -26.99 36.74
N LYS A 715 -52.40 -27.73 37.37
CA LYS A 715 -51.07 -27.21 37.72
C LYS A 715 -50.24 -26.88 36.49
N GLU A 716 -50.27 -27.73 35.46
CA GLU A 716 -49.59 -27.45 34.19
C GLU A 716 -50.15 -26.20 33.51
N LEU A 717 -51.48 -26.02 33.52
CA LEU A 717 -52.13 -24.83 32.96
C LEU A 717 -51.73 -23.56 33.73
N GLN A 718 -51.66 -23.61 35.06
CA GLN A 718 -51.22 -22.49 35.90
C GLN A 718 -49.76 -22.10 35.60
N GLN A 719 -48.86 -23.09 35.53
CA GLN A 719 -47.45 -22.85 35.22
C GLN A 719 -47.26 -22.34 33.78
N MET A 720 -48.02 -22.86 32.82
CA MET A 720 -48.03 -22.36 31.45
C MET A 720 -48.49 -20.90 31.40
N LYS A 721 -49.48 -20.53 32.21
CA LYS A 721 -49.98 -19.15 32.29
C LYS A 721 -48.93 -18.18 32.84
N GLU A 722 -48.24 -18.53 33.93
CA GLU A 722 -47.14 -17.71 34.47
C GLU A 722 -45.99 -17.55 33.46
N ASN A 723 -45.60 -18.64 32.79
CA ASN A 723 -44.57 -18.58 31.74
C ASN A 723 -45.01 -17.71 30.55
N TYR A 724 -46.28 -17.80 30.16
CA TYR A 724 -46.84 -16.99 29.08
C TYR A 724 -46.82 -15.50 29.43
N GLU A 725 -47.26 -15.14 30.65
CA GLU A 725 -47.26 -13.74 31.11
C GLU A 725 -45.84 -13.16 31.19
N LYS A 726 -44.88 -13.94 31.72
CA LYS A 726 -43.48 -13.53 31.77
C LYS A 726 -42.90 -13.32 30.37
N MET A 727 -43.12 -14.28 29.46
CA MET A 727 -42.61 -14.20 28.10
C MET A 727 -43.24 -13.03 27.32
N GLN A 728 -44.50 -12.71 27.59
CA GLN A 728 -45.18 -11.55 27.01
C GLN A 728 -44.55 -10.22 27.50
N SER A 729 -44.20 -10.13 28.78
CA SER A 729 -43.50 -8.97 29.36
C SER A 729 -42.07 -8.80 28.81
N ASP A 730 -41.30 -9.88 28.74
CA ASP A 730 -39.93 -9.88 28.21
C ASP A 730 -39.92 -9.52 26.71
N LEU A 731 -40.87 -10.04 25.93
CA LEU A 731 -41.06 -9.68 24.53
C LEU A 731 -41.41 -8.20 24.36
N ALA A 732 -42.33 -7.66 25.17
CA ALA A 732 -42.71 -6.24 25.09
C ALA A 732 -41.52 -5.32 25.36
N THR A 733 -40.70 -5.65 26.36
CA THR A 733 -39.50 -4.88 26.72
C THR A 733 -38.42 -4.97 25.63
N ALA A 734 -38.20 -6.16 25.07
CA ALA A 734 -37.26 -6.36 23.97
C ALA A 734 -37.68 -5.60 22.70
N LEU A 735 -38.98 -5.60 22.36
CA LEU A 735 -39.51 -4.87 21.22
C LEU A 735 -39.40 -3.35 21.40
N ALA A 736 -39.67 -2.83 22.61
CA ALA A 736 -39.49 -1.41 22.90
C ALA A 736 -38.02 -0.98 22.74
N LYS A 737 -37.08 -1.77 23.26
CA LYS A 737 -35.65 -1.50 23.14
C LYS A 737 -35.14 -1.63 21.70
N LYS A 738 -35.64 -2.60 20.94
CA LYS A 738 -35.34 -2.74 19.51
C LYS A 738 -35.76 -1.49 18.73
N LYS A 739 -36.97 -0.98 18.97
CA LYS A 739 -37.47 0.22 18.29
C LYS A 739 -36.60 1.45 18.58
N GLU A 740 -36.21 1.66 19.84
CA GLU A 740 -35.32 2.77 20.22
C GLU A 740 -33.96 2.69 19.50
N LEU A 741 -33.40 1.48 19.37
CA LEU A 741 -32.12 1.27 18.67
C LEU A 741 -32.25 1.43 17.16
N GLU A 742 -33.36 1.00 16.56
CA GLU A 742 -33.65 1.21 15.14
C GLU A 742 -33.76 2.71 14.81
N GLU A 743 -34.43 3.50 15.66
CA GLU A 743 -34.51 4.96 15.48
C GLU A 743 -33.14 5.64 15.53
N LYS A 744 -32.28 5.24 16.48
CA LYS A 744 -30.89 5.73 16.57
C LYS A 744 -30.05 5.32 15.34
N MET A 745 -30.22 4.10 14.86
CA MET A 745 -29.51 3.60 13.68
C MET A 745 -29.92 4.35 12.41
N VAL A 746 -31.20 4.69 12.26
CA VAL A 746 -31.68 5.53 11.14
C VAL A 746 -31.04 6.92 11.19
N SER A 747 -30.93 7.54 12.36
CA SER A 747 -30.25 8.85 12.50
C SER A 747 -28.78 8.80 12.07
N LEU A 748 -28.04 7.75 12.46
CA LEU A 748 -26.64 7.59 12.07
C LEU A 748 -26.48 7.30 10.57
N LEU A 749 -27.40 6.53 9.99
CA LEU A 749 -27.42 6.30 8.53
C LEU A 749 -27.72 7.60 7.76
N GLN A 750 -28.60 8.45 8.30
CA GLN A 750 -28.87 9.76 7.70
C GLN A 750 -27.62 10.65 7.75
N GLU A 751 -26.96 10.76 8.90
CA GLU A 751 -25.72 11.54 9.05
C GLU A 751 -24.63 11.05 8.09
N LYS A 752 -24.48 9.72 7.94
CA LYS A 752 -23.57 9.14 6.95
C LYS A 752 -23.91 9.59 5.52
N ASN A 753 -25.19 9.52 5.14
CA ASN A 753 -25.62 9.90 3.80
C ASN A 753 -25.43 11.40 3.55
N ASP A 754 -25.71 12.25 4.54
CA ASP A 754 -25.53 13.70 4.45
C ASP A 754 -24.05 14.05 4.28
N LEU A 755 -23.15 13.40 5.04
CA LEU A 755 -21.71 13.54 4.86
C LEU A 755 -21.24 13.04 3.48
N GLN A 756 -21.78 11.93 2.99
CA GLN A 756 -21.45 11.42 1.66
C GLN A 756 -21.86 12.38 0.55
N LEU A 757 -23.04 13.01 0.67
CA LEU A 757 -23.48 14.07 -0.24
C LEU A 757 -22.56 15.29 -0.18
N GLN A 758 -22.13 15.68 1.02
CA GLN A 758 -21.18 16.79 1.18
C GLN A 758 -19.82 16.47 0.54
N VAL A 759 -19.31 15.25 0.71
CA VAL A 759 -18.07 14.80 0.06
C VAL A 759 -18.21 14.82 -1.46
N ALA A 760 -19.34 14.35 -2.00
CA ALA A 760 -19.60 14.39 -3.44
C ALA A 760 -19.62 15.83 -3.98
N ALA A 761 -20.29 16.76 -3.28
CA ALA A 761 -20.33 18.16 -3.66
C ALA A 761 -18.95 18.84 -3.61
N GLU A 762 -18.14 18.55 -2.59
CA GLU A 762 -16.76 19.05 -2.52
C GLU A 762 -15.85 18.43 -3.60
N THR A 763 -16.11 17.17 -4.00
CA THR A 763 -15.40 16.52 -5.10
C THR A 763 -15.73 17.18 -6.45
N GLU A 764 -16.99 17.53 -6.70
CA GLU A 764 -17.38 18.31 -7.87
C GLU A 764 -16.75 19.71 -7.86
N ASN A 765 -16.78 20.41 -6.72
CA ASN A 765 -16.11 21.71 -6.57
C ASN A 765 -14.60 21.62 -6.83
N LEU A 766 -13.96 20.53 -6.41
CA LEU A 766 -12.55 20.26 -6.68
C LEU A 766 -12.32 20.07 -8.18
N SER A 767 -13.15 19.26 -8.85
CA SER A 767 -13.08 19.06 -10.31
C SER A 767 -13.21 20.38 -11.08
N ASP A 768 -14.15 21.24 -10.68
CA ASP A 768 -14.32 22.58 -11.28
C ASP A 768 -13.11 23.49 -11.01
N ALA A 769 -12.44 23.33 -9.87
CA ALA A 769 -11.20 24.04 -9.56
C ALA A 769 -10.02 23.51 -10.39
N GLU A 770 -9.94 22.19 -10.61
CA GLU A 770 -8.94 21.54 -11.45
C GLU A 770 -9.09 21.98 -12.92
N GLU A 771 -10.30 22.00 -13.48
CA GLU A 771 -10.53 22.47 -14.85
C GLU A 771 -10.12 23.94 -15.03
N ARG A 772 -10.48 24.79 -14.06
CA ARG A 772 -10.04 26.20 -14.05
C ARG A 772 -8.52 26.30 -13.96
N CYS A 773 -7.88 25.47 -13.15
CA CYS A 773 -6.42 25.43 -13.01
C CYS A 773 -5.76 25.02 -14.33
N GLU A 774 -6.23 23.95 -14.99
CA GLU A 774 -5.76 23.54 -16.31
C GLU A 774 -5.94 24.64 -17.36
N GLY A 775 -7.10 25.33 -17.35
CA GLY A 775 -7.36 26.47 -18.24
C GLY A 775 -6.37 27.61 -18.05
N LEU A 776 -6.02 27.91 -16.79
CA LEU A 776 -5.00 28.89 -16.44
C LEU A 776 -3.60 28.44 -16.87
N ILE A 777 -3.25 27.16 -16.68
CA ILE A 777 -1.97 26.60 -17.14
C ILE A 777 -1.84 26.72 -18.66
N LYS A 778 -2.88 26.34 -19.42
CA LYS A 778 -2.91 26.51 -20.89
C LYS A 778 -2.75 27.98 -21.30
N SER A 779 -3.37 28.89 -20.56
CA SER A 779 -3.24 30.34 -20.81
C SER A 779 -1.83 30.86 -20.48
N LYS A 780 -1.23 30.42 -19.37
CA LYS A 780 0.15 30.71 -18.98
C LYS A 780 1.13 30.31 -20.09
N ILE A 781 0.99 29.10 -20.63
CA ILE A 781 1.80 28.59 -21.75
C ILE A 781 1.75 29.54 -22.96
N GLN A 782 0.55 30.00 -23.34
CA GLN A 782 0.38 30.92 -24.47
C GLN A 782 0.97 32.30 -24.18
N LEU A 783 0.83 32.81 -22.95
CA LEU A 783 1.38 34.09 -22.54
C LEU A 783 2.90 34.06 -22.47
N GLU A 784 3.51 32.98 -21.98
CA GLU A 784 4.96 32.80 -21.96
C GLU A 784 5.53 32.73 -23.38
N ALA A 785 4.85 32.02 -24.29
CA ALA A 785 5.25 31.99 -25.70
C ALA A 785 5.21 33.38 -26.35
N LYS A 786 4.13 34.14 -26.10
CA LYS A 786 4.01 35.53 -26.58
C LYS A 786 5.08 36.43 -25.98
N LEU A 787 5.33 36.31 -24.67
CA LEU A 787 6.35 37.10 -23.99
C LEU A 787 7.71 36.87 -24.64
N LYS A 788 8.10 35.60 -24.83
CA LYS A 788 9.38 35.26 -25.48
C LYS A 788 9.50 35.84 -26.89
N GLU A 789 8.48 35.66 -27.72
CA GLU A 789 8.45 36.23 -29.08
C GLU A 789 8.57 37.76 -29.05
N THR A 790 7.86 38.44 -28.14
CA THR A 790 7.93 39.90 -28.01
C THR A 790 9.27 40.39 -27.48
N THR A 791 9.92 39.63 -26.60
CA THR A 791 11.25 39.97 -26.09
C THR A 791 12.32 39.82 -27.18
N GLU A 792 12.32 38.71 -27.92
CA GLU A 792 13.24 38.51 -29.05
C GLU A 792 13.09 39.64 -30.09
N ARG A 793 11.84 39.99 -30.43
CA ARG A 793 11.56 41.12 -31.33
C ARG A 793 12.00 42.46 -30.78
N LEU A 794 11.90 42.67 -29.47
CA LEU A 794 12.35 43.92 -28.85
C LEU A 794 13.88 44.03 -28.91
N GLU A 795 14.60 42.94 -28.64
CA GLU A 795 16.06 42.88 -28.74
C GLU A 795 16.54 43.18 -30.17
N ASP A 796 15.88 42.60 -31.19
CA ASP A 796 16.16 42.88 -32.61
C ASP A 796 15.95 44.37 -32.94
N GLU A 797 14.84 44.97 -32.49
CA GLU A 797 14.55 46.40 -32.71
C GLU A 797 15.51 47.31 -31.94
N GLU A 798 15.96 46.92 -30.74
CA GLU A 798 17.00 47.64 -29.99
C GLU A 798 18.35 47.61 -30.71
N GLU A 799 18.73 46.47 -31.29
CA GLU A 799 19.93 46.35 -32.13
C GLU A 799 19.83 47.23 -33.38
N VAL A 800 18.71 47.17 -34.11
CA VAL A 800 18.46 48.01 -35.29
C VAL A 800 18.47 49.50 -34.92
N ASN A 801 17.88 49.87 -33.79
CA ASN A 801 17.91 51.26 -33.32
C ASN A 801 19.32 51.71 -32.94
N ALA A 802 20.13 50.85 -32.33
CA ALA A 802 21.54 51.12 -32.06
C ALA A 802 22.33 51.31 -33.36
N GLU A 803 22.11 50.46 -34.37
CA GLU A 803 22.72 50.62 -35.70
C GLU A 803 22.29 51.92 -36.39
N LEU A 804 20.99 52.24 -36.36
CA LEU A 804 20.46 53.47 -36.93
C LEU A 804 21.01 54.71 -36.24
N THR A 805 21.14 54.66 -34.91
CA THR A 805 21.73 55.74 -34.12
C THR A 805 23.22 55.92 -34.45
N ALA A 806 23.96 54.83 -34.63
CA ALA A 806 25.35 54.87 -35.06
C ALA A 806 25.50 55.43 -36.49
N LYS A 807 24.64 55.01 -37.44
CA LYS A 807 24.59 55.55 -38.81
C LYS A 807 24.21 57.02 -38.82
N LYS A 808 23.21 57.41 -38.03
CA LYS A 808 22.76 58.80 -37.88
C LYS A 808 23.92 59.68 -37.39
N ARG A 809 24.66 59.24 -36.37
CA ARG A 809 25.83 59.97 -35.87
C ARG A 809 26.89 60.17 -36.95
N LYS A 810 27.20 59.14 -37.74
CA LYS A 810 28.12 59.27 -38.89
C LYS A 810 27.64 60.26 -39.94
N LEU A 811 26.34 60.22 -40.28
CA LEU A 811 25.74 61.16 -41.24
C LEU A 811 25.70 62.59 -40.70
N GLU A 812 25.47 62.77 -39.40
CA GLU A 812 25.52 64.07 -38.74
C GLU A 812 26.96 64.64 -38.76
N ASP A 813 27.96 63.80 -38.47
CA ASP A 813 29.37 64.16 -38.55
C ASP A 813 29.74 64.55 -40.00
N GLU A 814 29.43 63.72 -41.00
CA GLU A 814 29.65 64.02 -42.43
C GLU A 814 28.94 65.28 -42.90
N CYS A 815 27.68 65.49 -42.50
CA CYS A 815 26.94 66.72 -42.82
C CYS A 815 27.58 67.95 -42.18
N SER A 816 28.13 67.82 -40.97
CA SER A 816 28.80 68.92 -40.28
C SER A 816 30.13 69.29 -40.94
N GLU A 817 30.90 68.29 -41.40
CA GLU A 817 32.12 68.50 -42.17
C GLU A 817 31.83 69.17 -43.51
N LEU A 818 30.85 68.66 -44.27
CA LEU A 818 30.45 69.25 -45.55
C LEU A 818 29.95 70.70 -45.40
N LYS A 819 29.18 71.00 -44.34
CA LYS A 819 28.77 72.38 -44.05
C LYS A 819 29.96 73.29 -43.79
N LYS A 820 30.92 72.83 -43.00
CA LYS A 820 32.14 73.59 -42.71
C LYS A 820 32.97 73.82 -43.97
N ASP A 821 33.12 72.80 -44.82
CA ASP A 821 33.83 72.92 -46.10
C ASP A 821 33.13 73.90 -47.04
N ILE A 822 31.79 73.92 -47.08
CA ILE A 822 31.01 74.90 -47.83
C ILE A 822 31.25 76.32 -47.29
N ASP A 823 31.16 76.52 -45.96
CA ASP A 823 31.40 77.82 -45.33
C ASP A 823 32.84 78.34 -45.62
N ASP A 824 33.84 77.46 -45.54
CA ASP A 824 35.24 77.78 -45.84
C ASP A 824 35.45 78.10 -47.34
N LEU A 825 34.76 77.39 -48.24
CA LEU A 825 34.76 77.68 -49.68
C LEU A 825 34.05 79.00 -49.98
N GLU A 826 32.94 79.33 -49.33
CA GLU A 826 32.23 80.62 -49.49
C GLU A 826 33.10 81.79 -49.01
N LEU A 827 33.79 81.65 -47.89
CA LEU A 827 34.77 82.63 -47.40
C LEU A 827 35.92 82.82 -48.40
N THR A 828 36.41 81.72 -48.98
CA THR A 828 37.47 81.74 -49.99
C THR A 828 36.99 82.42 -51.27
N LEU A 829 35.76 82.12 -51.72
CA LEU A 829 35.14 82.74 -52.90
C LEU A 829 34.94 84.24 -52.69
N ALA A 830 34.44 84.67 -51.53
CA ALA A 830 34.31 86.07 -51.17
C ALA A 830 35.67 86.80 -51.13
N LYS A 831 36.74 86.11 -50.71
CA LYS A 831 38.11 86.65 -50.73
C LYS A 831 38.63 86.80 -52.16
N VAL A 832 38.44 85.78 -53.01
CA VAL A 832 38.82 85.83 -54.43
C VAL A 832 38.01 86.90 -55.18
N GLU A 833 36.73 87.09 -54.87
CA GLU A 833 35.91 88.18 -55.42
C GLU A 833 36.41 89.55 -54.99
N LYS A 834 36.81 89.73 -53.72
CA LYS A 834 37.46 90.96 -53.25
C LYS A 834 38.80 91.21 -53.94
N GLU A 835 39.63 90.18 -54.11
CA GLU A 835 40.91 90.27 -54.81
C GLU A 835 40.70 90.60 -56.30
N LYS A 836 39.71 89.99 -56.95
CA LYS A 836 39.27 90.32 -58.32
C LYS A 836 38.84 91.79 -58.40
N HIS A 837 37.96 92.26 -57.51
CA HIS A 837 37.53 93.66 -57.48
C HIS A 837 38.69 94.63 -57.22
N ALA A 838 39.63 94.28 -56.33
CA ALA A 838 40.83 95.08 -56.09
C ALA A 838 41.74 95.12 -57.32
N THR A 839 41.82 94.02 -58.08
CA THR A 839 42.60 93.93 -59.32
C THR A 839 41.94 94.71 -60.46
N GLU A 840 40.61 94.61 -60.61
CA GLU A 840 39.80 95.42 -61.52
C GLU A 840 39.94 96.91 -61.21
N ASN A 841 39.88 97.31 -59.93
CA ASN A 841 40.12 98.69 -59.51
C ASN A 841 41.56 99.15 -59.79
N LYS A 842 42.57 98.29 -59.60
CA LYS A 842 43.95 98.60 -59.99
C LYS A 842 44.07 98.80 -61.51
N VAL A 843 43.41 97.98 -62.33
CA VAL A 843 43.35 98.16 -63.79
C VAL A 843 42.64 99.48 -64.14
N HIS A 844 41.54 99.80 -63.44
CA HIS A 844 40.77 101.02 -63.66
C HIS A 844 41.55 102.29 -63.26
N VAL A 845 42.28 102.26 -62.15
CA VAL A 845 43.17 103.35 -61.71
C VAL A 845 44.37 103.48 -62.65
N LYS A 846 44.93 102.38 -63.14
CA LYS A 846 46.02 102.41 -64.15
C LYS A 846 45.55 103.02 -65.47
N LEU A 847 44.31 102.75 -65.88
CA LEU A 847 43.65 103.39 -67.02
C LEU A 847 43.40 104.89 -66.78
N MET A 848 43.07 105.31 -65.55
CA MET A 848 42.87 106.72 -65.22
C MET A 848 44.16 107.53 -65.04
N CYS A 849 45.26 106.92 -64.56
CA CYS A 849 46.57 107.57 -64.51
C CYS A 849 47.20 107.75 -65.89
N THR A 850 46.78 106.98 -66.91
CA THR A 850 47.17 107.22 -68.32
C THR A 850 46.33 108.30 -69.00
N SER A 851 45.24 108.79 -68.39
CA SER A 851 44.34 109.80 -68.99
C SER A 851 44.47 111.22 -68.41
N GLN A 852 45.50 111.50 -67.60
CA GLN A 852 45.73 112.82 -66.99
C GLN A 852 47.09 113.45 -67.36
N THR A 853 47.77 112.95 -68.39
CA THR A 853 49.03 113.54 -68.91
C THR A 853 48.92 114.07 -70.34
N ASP A 854 47.78 113.95 -71.01
CA ASP A 854 47.57 114.52 -72.34
C ASP A 854 46.15 115.11 -72.43
N ILE A 855 46.02 116.42 -72.25
CA ILE A 855 45.11 117.32 -72.98
C ILE A 855 45.61 118.76 -72.76
N VAL A 856 46.15 119.29 -73.86
CA VAL A 856 46.19 120.70 -74.27
C VAL A 856 44.80 121.12 -74.73
#